data_AF-A0A1Y6BE53-F1
#
_entry.id   AF-A0A1Y6BE53-F1
#
_cell.length_a   1.000
_cell.length_b   1.000
_cell.length_c   1.000
_cell.angle_alpha   90.00
_cell.angle_beta   90.00
_cell.angle_gamma   90.00
#
_symmetry.space_group_name_H-M   'P 1'
#
loop_
_entity.id
_entity.type
_entity.pdbx_description
1 polymer ?
#
loop_
_entity_poly.entity_id
_entity_poly.type
_entity_poly.pdbx_seq_one_letter_code
_entity_poly.pdbx_strand_id
1 'polypeptide(L)'
;MTSVTDEAPRPAWPLSAAALFAIFAATVVLGVNLFGQTESREFWGYLLLLVLGPFAGGLLSALLGRNAAAWQAAARRILLLAAATLLLLGLAALLRQVSGVPLLPVAVALSLGSFLLLSLAVLADRLPAGLERRLEPLAPHAVPLLLAALMAFCALYTPLYPGKVEVSAFFAWIVGDPLFPILLLAAWPVGYLLPRLPKLRGGPLAWLPLALVLCLALLLYDDGHFIEYAHYAAYVGPALHALHGGVPMVEVYSQYGFLPWAVLSLVYHWLPETFGTAAVVVRLFTLAWFAVFVLTAYRLVEDKAVGLLLAAVGLIWAVTFHGNLFNLNALPSTEGYRYLLPQFAILFLAVARRGRERTLGLALLAGIASLTSIEAVVMTAGPVGALAFLTAVRDRSLRALLRDGLAGLAGIAAAQALLTLMLLVFYGRLPDYAPYLELTGTFEPGSAATAAWARPMPSAFGLWVPFSVPLFAVLALAFRDALAGRPDHPRAWLLVPAAVLAVGEASYYVGRSFTTTLGLALLPFLLVVLVGIDALLQRWRSRPARELRWERLLVGLAIAAVFAFSLERFARPYNPGKGNATILRHCFTEAGCAPATVLGRIDRAINEQAIELREDDPKNYVFAGQDLPERLSEILTLAHEDGESERTGLLVDTTHLPYLGVLAFTELGTWYRWPISSSDNDSGSSSLIRLILGSALPARDGEQLIVEKEHDILSLAERELFAQYQARCTLETVQQTRFYEVLRTRDCKN
;
A
#
# COMPACT_ATOMS: atom_id res chain seq x y z
N MET A 1 12.06 4.59 -55.92
CA MET A 1 10.99 3.62 -55.64
C MET A 1 11.38 2.80 -54.42
N THR A 2 11.14 3.33 -53.24
CA THR A 2 11.18 2.59 -51.98
C THR A 2 9.82 1.93 -51.81
N SER A 3 9.76 0.60 -51.81
CA SER A 3 8.55 -0.14 -51.49
C SER A 3 8.14 0.21 -50.07
N VAL A 4 7.16 1.11 -49.94
CA VAL A 4 6.36 1.23 -48.73
C VAL A 4 5.61 -0.09 -48.64
N THR A 5 6.19 -1.05 -47.92
CA THR A 5 5.44 -2.22 -47.50
C THR A 5 4.31 -1.69 -46.64
N ASP A 6 3.08 -1.81 -47.14
CA ASP A 6 1.85 -1.65 -46.37
C ASP A 6 1.89 -2.65 -45.21
N GLU A 7 2.59 -2.31 -44.12
CA GLU A 7 2.42 -2.99 -42.86
C GLU A 7 0.98 -2.73 -42.44
N ALA A 8 0.14 -3.75 -42.62
CA ALA A 8 -1.23 -3.76 -42.17
C ALA A 8 -1.28 -3.17 -40.74
N PRO A 9 -2.13 -2.16 -40.49
CA PRO A 9 -2.12 -1.42 -39.25
C PRO A 9 -2.31 -2.39 -38.08
N ARG A 10 -1.24 -2.62 -37.32
CA ARG A 10 -1.30 -3.44 -36.11
C ARG A 10 -2.30 -2.76 -35.16
N PRO A 11 -3.32 -3.47 -34.66
CA PRO A 11 -4.29 -2.87 -33.76
C PRO A 11 -3.54 -2.38 -32.52
N ALA A 12 -3.65 -1.07 -32.28
CA ALA A 12 -2.89 -0.39 -31.23
C ALA A 12 -3.51 -0.58 -29.83
N TRP A 13 -4.59 -1.37 -29.70
CA TRP A 13 -5.16 -1.78 -28.42
C TRP A 13 -4.99 -3.30 -28.26
N PRO A 14 -4.54 -3.81 -27.10
CA PRO A 14 -4.45 -5.25 -26.84
C PRO A 14 -5.85 -5.83 -26.60
N LEU A 15 -6.66 -5.90 -27.66
CA LEU A 15 -8.01 -6.49 -27.68
C LEU A 15 -8.02 -7.88 -27.03
N SER A 16 -6.97 -8.67 -27.28
CA SER A 16 -6.77 -9.99 -26.70
C SER A 16 -6.56 -9.98 -25.17
N ALA A 17 -5.74 -9.06 -24.65
CA ALA A 17 -5.50 -8.97 -23.22
C ALA A 17 -6.74 -8.47 -22.46
N ALA A 18 -7.48 -7.50 -23.02
CA ALA A 18 -8.71 -6.99 -22.42
C ALA A 18 -9.82 -8.05 -22.35
N ALA A 19 -9.97 -8.87 -23.41
CA ALA A 19 -10.93 -9.98 -23.43
C ALA A 19 -10.62 -11.01 -22.35
N LEU A 20 -9.36 -11.46 -22.29
CA LEU A 20 -8.90 -12.46 -21.33
C LEU A 20 -9.01 -11.95 -19.90
N PHE A 21 -8.62 -10.69 -19.67
CA PHE A 21 -8.81 -10.03 -18.39
C PHE A 21 -10.27 -10.06 -17.93
N ALA A 22 -11.22 -9.63 -18.77
CA ALA A 22 -12.63 -9.56 -18.38
C ALA A 22 -13.20 -10.91 -17.94
N ILE A 23 -12.74 -12.00 -18.57
CA ILE A 23 -13.15 -13.37 -18.25
C ILE A 23 -12.52 -13.84 -16.95
N PHE A 24 -11.21 -13.62 -16.77
CA PHE A 24 -10.52 -13.94 -15.52
C PHE A 24 -11.11 -13.16 -14.35
N ALA A 25 -11.32 -11.86 -14.53
CA ALA A 25 -11.92 -10.97 -13.55
C ALA A 25 -13.33 -11.44 -13.16
N ALA A 26 -14.20 -11.71 -14.15
CA ALA A 26 -15.53 -12.25 -13.89
C ALA A 26 -15.46 -13.59 -13.15
N THR A 27 -14.58 -14.50 -13.57
CA THR A 27 -14.47 -15.83 -12.97
C THR A 27 -13.94 -15.79 -11.53
N VAL A 28 -12.99 -14.90 -11.25
CA VAL A 28 -12.43 -14.68 -9.90
C VAL A 28 -13.46 -14.03 -9.00
N VAL A 29 -14.07 -12.92 -9.44
CA VAL A 29 -15.09 -12.19 -8.68
C VAL A 29 -16.28 -13.10 -8.35
N LEU A 30 -16.69 -13.94 -9.30
CA LEU A 30 -17.80 -14.86 -9.09
C LEU A 30 -17.37 -16.08 -8.26
N GLY A 31 -16.20 -16.67 -8.51
CA GLY A 31 -15.70 -17.84 -7.79
C GLY A 31 -15.55 -17.59 -6.29
N VAL A 32 -15.01 -16.43 -5.90
CA VAL A 32 -14.93 -16.00 -4.51
C VAL A 32 -16.33 -15.92 -3.85
N ASN A 33 -17.33 -15.43 -4.59
CA ASN A 33 -18.68 -15.23 -4.07
C ASN A 33 -19.57 -16.49 -4.09
N LEU A 34 -19.29 -17.46 -4.97
CA LEU A 34 -20.10 -18.68 -5.10
C LEU A 34 -19.75 -19.76 -4.07
N PHE A 35 -18.48 -19.87 -3.69
CA PHE A 35 -18.04 -20.90 -2.75
C PHE A 35 -18.05 -20.43 -1.29
N GLY A 36 -18.34 -19.14 -1.05
CA GLY A 36 -18.33 -18.47 0.25
C GLY A 36 -17.10 -17.58 0.41
N GLN A 37 -17.31 -16.35 0.89
CA GLN A 37 -16.25 -15.38 1.14
C GLN A 37 -15.42 -15.84 2.35
N THR A 38 -14.16 -16.19 2.08
CA THR A 38 -13.13 -16.26 3.10
C THR A 38 -11.95 -15.45 2.60
N GLU A 39 -11.21 -14.83 3.52
CA GLU A 39 -10.02 -14.02 3.20
C GLU A 39 -9.03 -14.80 2.32
N SER A 40 -8.82 -16.08 2.64
CA SER A 40 -7.97 -16.97 1.86
C SER A 40 -8.47 -17.12 0.41
N ARG A 41 -9.77 -17.31 0.20
CA ARG A 41 -10.33 -17.45 -1.16
C ARG A 41 -10.26 -16.14 -1.94
N GLU A 42 -10.49 -15.00 -1.27
CA GLU A 42 -10.30 -13.67 -1.85
C GLU A 42 -8.86 -13.46 -2.28
N PHE A 43 -7.91 -13.72 -1.38
CA PHE A 43 -6.48 -13.62 -1.65
C PHE A 43 -6.07 -14.50 -2.84
N TRP A 44 -6.40 -15.79 -2.83
CA TRP A 44 -6.07 -16.70 -3.92
C TRP A 44 -6.74 -16.31 -5.24
N GLY A 45 -7.98 -15.83 -5.19
CA GLY A 45 -8.70 -15.31 -6.35
C GLY A 45 -7.97 -14.12 -6.98
N TYR A 46 -7.60 -13.12 -6.17
CA TYR A 46 -6.84 -11.96 -6.65
C TYR A 46 -5.44 -12.34 -7.13
N LEU A 47 -4.75 -13.25 -6.45
CA LEU A 47 -3.45 -13.75 -6.88
C LEU A 47 -3.55 -14.47 -8.23
N LEU A 48 -4.59 -15.30 -8.42
CA LEU A 48 -4.89 -15.94 -9.71
C LEU A 48 -5.14 -14.89 -10.80
N LEU A 49 -5.91 -13.83 -10.51
CA LEU A 49 -6.21 -12.76 -11.46
C LEU A 49 -4.97 -11.95 -11.86
N LEU A 50 -4.17 -11.55 -10.87
CA LEU A 50 -3.11 -10.55 -11.01
C LEU A 50 -1.76 -11.17 -11.37
N VAL A 51 -1.51 -12.41 -10.97
CA VAL A 51 -0.25 -13.10 -11.24
C VAL A 51 -0.42 -14.10 -12.36
N LEU A 52 -1.32 -15.07 -12.24
CA LEU A 52 -1.45 -16.15 -13.21
C LEU A 52 -2.21 -15.74 -14.49
N GLY A 53 -3.22 -14.90 -14.33
CA GLY A 53 -4.03 -14.36 -15.43
C GLY A 53 -3.20 -13.74 -16.55
N PRO A 54 -2.25 -12.81 -16.26
CA PRO A 54 -1.43 -12.19 -17.30
C PRO A 54 -0.54 -13.17 -18.05
N PHE A 55 0.01 -14.19 -17.39
CA PHE A 55 0.81 -15.22 -18.07
C PHE A 55 -0.04 -16.05 -19.02
N ALA A 56 -1.23 -16.49 -18.58
CA ALA A 56 -2.19 -17.18 -19.44
C ALA A 56 -2.62 -16.28 -20.61
N GLY A 57 -2.89 -15.00 -20.33
CA GLY A 57 -3.23 -13.98 -21.31
C GLY A 57 -2.16 -13.78 -22.39
N GLY A 58 -0.90 -13.65 -21.96
CA GLY A 58 0.25 -13.50 -22.84
C GLY A 58 0.54 -14.76 -23.66
N LEU A 59 0.44 -15.95 -23.05
CA LEU A 59 0.60 -17.23 -23.75
C LEU A 59 -0.46 -17.42 -24.85
N LEU A 60 -1.74 -17.25 -24.50
CA LEU A 60 -2.83 -17.34 -25.46
C LEU A 60 -2.64 -16.33 -26.59
N SER A 61 -2.30 -15.07 -26.26
CA SER A 61 -2.04 -14.06 -27.28
C SER A 61 -0.83 -14.38 -28.16
N ALA A 62 0.19 -15.08 -27.64
CA ALA A 62 1.36 -15.49 -28.42
C ALA A 62 1.04 -16.65 -29.37
N LEU A 63 0.28 -17.65 -28.89
CA LEU A 63 -0.16 -18.80 -29.69
C LEU A 63 -1.06 -18.36 -30.86
N LEU A 64 -1.95 -17.39 -30.59
CA LEU A 64 -2.97 -16.94 -31.53
C LEU A 64 -2.45 -15.88 -32.52
N GLY A 65 -1.33 -15.22 -32.20
CA GLY A 65 -0.66 -14.25 -33.07
C GLY A 65 -0.10 -14.81 -34.39
N ARG A 66 -0.13 -16.14 -34.59
CA ARG A 66 0.36 -16.80 -35.83
C ARG A 66 -0.51 -16.54 -37.07
N ASN A 67 -1.77 -16.12 -36.91
CA ASN A 67 -2.68 -15.76 -38.01
C ASN A 67 -3.43 -14.45 -37.69
N ALA A 68 -2.76 -13.31 -37.88
CA ALA A 68 -3.15 -12.02 -37.30
C ALA A 68 -4.54 -11.51 -37.73
N ALA A 69 -4.97 -11.77 -38.97
CA ALA A 69 -6.26 -11.28 -39.49
C ALA A 69 -7.44 -12.09 -38.93
N ALA A 70 -7.38 -13.42 -39.05
CA ALA A 70 -8.40 -14.32 -38.49
C ALA A 70 -8.52 -14.14 -36.97
N TRP A 71 -7.38 -13.95 -36.29
CA TRP A 71 -7.36 -13.71 -34.85
C TRP A 71 -8.06 -12.41 -34.45
N GLN A 72 -7.87 -11.31 -35.19
CA GLN A 72 -8.52 -10.04 -34.84
C GLN A 72 -10.04 -10.12 -34.93
N ALA A 73 -10.56 -10.81 -35.95
CA ALA A 73 -11.99 -11.04 -36.09
C ALA A 73 -12.52 -11.90 -34.92
N ALA A 74 -11.84 -13.01 -34.62
CA ALA A 74 -12.16 -13.87 -33.48
C ALA A 74 -12.13 -13.11 -32.14
N ALA A 75 -11.08 -12.32 -31.90
CA ALA A 75 -10.93 -11.55 -30.66
C ALA A 75 -12.06 -10.53 -30.46
N ARG A 76 -12.49 -9.83 -31.51
CA ARG A 76 -13.63 -8.89 -31.42
C ARG A 76 -14.92 -9.61 -31.06
N ARG A 77 -15.16 -10.80 -31.61
CA ARG A 77 -16.33 -11.63 -31.29
C ARG A 77 -16.28 -12.12 -29.84
N ILE A 78 -15.12 -12.58 -29.36
CA ILE A 78 -14.92 -12.99 -27.97
C ILE A 78 -15.15 -11.82 -27.01
N LEU A 79 -14.69 -10.61 -27.35
CA LEU A 79 -14.94 -9.39 -26.56
C LEU A 79 -16.44 -9.10 -26.40
N LEU A 80 -17.22 -9.24 -27.48
CA LEU A 80 -18.67 -9.06 -27.44
C LEU A 80 -19.36 -10.13 -26.60
N LEU A 81 -18.91 -11.38 -26.71
CA LEU A 81 -19.40 -12.46 -25.85
C LEU A 81 -19.10 -12.18 -24.37
N ALA A 82 -17.89 -11.73 -24.05
CA ALA A 82 -17.51 -11.36 -22.69
C ALA A 82 -18.35 -10.18 -22.16
N ALA A 83 -18.62 -9.17 -23.00
CA ALA A 83 -19.51 -8.06 -22.66
C ALA A 83 -20.93 -8.54 -22.34
N ALA A 84 -21.48 -9.43 -23.18
CA ALA A 84 -22.80 -10.02 -22.95
C ALA A 84 -22.86 -10.84 -21.66
N THR A 85 -21.82 -11.65 -21.39
CA THR A 85 -21.69 -12.41 -20.14
C THR A 85 -21.65 -11.50 -18.92
N LEU A 86 -20.85 -10.43 -18.93
CA LEU A 86 -20.80 -9.46 -17.82
C LEU A 86 -22.16 -8.81 -17.55
N LEU A 87 -22.90 -8.45 -18.60
CA LEU A 87 -24.26 -7.89 -18.46
C LEU A 87 -25.24 -8.91 -17.87
N LEU A 88 -25.22 -10.16 -18.34
CA LEU A 88 -26.06 -11.24 -17.80
C LEU A 88 -25.75 -11.50 -16.32
N LEU A 89 -24.47 -11.49 -15.94
CA LEU A 89 -24.04 -11.64 -14.56
C LEU A 89 -24.46 -10.46 -13.69
N GLY A 90 -24.37 -9.23 -14.20
CA GLY A 90 -24.84 -8.03 -13.51
C GLY A 90 -26.35 -8.07 -13.27
N LEU A 91 -27.12 -8.51 -14.27
CA LEU A 91 -28.57 -8.71 -14.15
C LEU A 91 -28.93 -9.82 -13.14
N ALA A 92 -28.21 -10.94 -13.16
CA ALA A 92 -28.42 -12.03 -12.21
C ALA A 92 -28.13 -11.60 -10.76
N ALA A 93 -27.10 -10.77 -10.55
CA ALA A 93 -26.80 -10.20 -9.25
C ALA A 93 -27.89 -9.24 -8.77
N LEU A 94 -28.36 -8.36 -9.66
CA LEU A 94 -29.50 -7.47 -9.37
C LEU A 94 -30.77 -8.27 -9.02
N LEU A 95 -31.07 -9.34 -9.78
CA LEU A 95 -32.22 -10.19 -9.51
C LEU A 95 -32.11 -10.89 -8.15
N ARG A 96 -30.93 -11.43 -7.80
CA ARG A 96 -30.68 -12.00 -6.47
C ARG A 96 -30.92 -10.96 -5.37
N GLN A 97 -30.50 -9.72 -5.58
CA GLN A 97 -30.68 -8.65 -4.60
C GLN A 97 -32.15 -8.30 -4.38
N VAL A 98 -32.93 -8.18 -5.46
CA VAL A 98 -34.34 -7.80 -5.40
C VAL A 98 -35.22 -8.95 -4.89
N SER A 99 -34.91 -10.19 -5.29
CA SER A 99 -35.78 -11.35 -5.03
C SER A 99 -35.36 -12.22 -3.85
N GLY A 100 -34.12 -12.09 -3.35
CA GLY A 100 -33.54 -12.99 -2.35
C GLY A 100 -33.24 -14.41 -2.86
N VAL A 101 -33.57 -14.73 -4.12
CA VAL A 101 -33.42 -16.10 -4.66
C VAL A 101 -31.94 -16.37 -5.00
N PRO A 102 -31.38 -17.53 -4.60
CA PRO A 102 -29.99 -17.89 -4.88
C PRO A 102 -29.81 -18.39 -6.32
N LEU A 103 -30.27 -17.63 -7.33
CA LEU A 103 -30.07 -17.97 -8.75
C LEU A 103 -28.66 -17.67 -9.25
N LEU A 104 -27.86 -16.91 -8.49
CA LEU A 104 -26.55 -16.45 -8.92
C LEU A 104 -25.57 -17.60 -9.27
N PRO A 105 -25.44 -18.70 -8.49
CA PRO A 105 -24.57 -19.82 -8.86
C PRO A 105 -24.95 -20.45 -10.20
N VAL A 106 -26.25 -20.64 -10.44
CA VAL A 106 -26.76 -21.22 -11.69
C VAL A 106 -26.54 -20.26 -12.86
N ALA A 107 -26.87 -18.98 -12.68
CA ALA A 107 -26.65 -17.95 -13.70
C ALA A 107 -25.16 -17.81 -14.05
N VAL A 108 -24.27 -17.90 -13.07
CA VAL A 108 -22.82 -17.89 -13.28
C VAL A 108 -22.37 -19.11 -14.06
N ALA A 109 -22.75 -20.32 -13.61
CA ALA A 109 -22.35 -21.55 -14.27
C ALA A 109 -22.81 -21.59 -15.74
N LEU A 110 -24.07 -21.20 -16.00
CA LEU A 110 -24.62 -21.13 -17.35
C LEU A 110 -23.96 -20.04 -18.20
N SER A 111 -23.75 -18.85 -17.65
CA SER A 111 -23.18 -17.72 -18.40
C SER A 111 -21.70 -17.92 -18.72
N LEU A 112 -20.91 -18.43 -17.76
CA LEU A 112 -19.50 -18.77 -17.98
C LEU A 112 -19.37 -20.00 -18.89
N GLY A 113 -20.18 -21.04 -18.69
CA GLY A 113 -20.19 -22.22 -19.55
C GLY A 113 -20.51 -21.87 -21.00
N SER A 114 -21.55 -21.05 -21.21
CA SER A 114 -21.91 -20.55 -22.53
C SER A 114 -20.83 -19.66 -23.13
N PHE A 115 -20.23 -18.78 -22.32
CA PHE A 115 -19.10 -17.95 -22.76
C PHE A 115 -17.92 -18.79 -23.26
N LEU A 116 -17.51 -19.81 -22.49
CA LEU A 116 -16.40 -20.69 -22.84
C LEU A 116 -16.70 -21.49 -24.11
N LEU A 117 -17.88 -22.10 -24.20
CA LEU A 117 -18.30 -22.88 -25.37
C LEU A 117 -18.37 -22.01 -26.64
N LEU A 118 -18.99 -20.82 -26.54
CA LEU A 118 -19.08 -19.90 -27.66
C LEU A 118 -17.72 -19.33 -28.05
N SER A 119 -16.83 -19.06 -27.10
CA SER A 119 -15.46 -18.63 -27.38
C SER A 119 -14.67 -19.71 -28.09
N LEU A 120 -14.77 -20.97 -27.66
CA LEU A 120 -14.17 -22.11 -28.37
C LEU A 120 -14.76 -22.25 -29.78
N ALA A 121 -16.06 -22.05 -29.95
CA ALA A 121 -16.70 -22.04 -31.27
C ALA A 121 -16.17 -20.89 -32.16
N VAL A 122 -15.96 -19.69 -31.61
CA VAL A 122 -15.32 -18.58 -32.33
C VAL A 122 -13.88 -18.95 -32.74
N LEU A 123 -13.09 -19.53 -31.83
CA LEU A 123 -11.71 -19.94 -32.10
C LEU A 123 -11.62 -21.04 -33.16
N ALA A 124 -12.61 -21.92 -33.22
CA ALA A 124 -12.71 -23.00 -34.19
C ALA A 124 -13.36 -22.57 -35.51
N ASP A 125 -13.76 -21.30 -35.65
CA ASP A 125 -14.54 -20.78 -36.79
C ASP A 125 -15.85 -21.55 -37.05
N ARG A 126 -16.51 -21.96 -35.95
CA ARG A 126 -17.76 -22.73 -35.93
C ARG A 126 -18.90 -22.00 -35.22
N LEU A 127 -18.87 -20.68 -35.23
CA LEU A 127 -19.93 -19.89 -34.60
C LEU A 127 -21.25 -20.08 -35.38
N PRO A 128 -22.41 -20.26 -34.71
CA PRO A 128 -23.68 -20.34 -35.41
C PRO A 128 -23.92 -19.09 -36.27
N ALA A 129 -24.26 -19.26 -37.55
CA ALA A 129 -24.37 -18.17 -38.52
C ALA A 129 -25.34 -17.05 -38.09
N GLY A 130 -26.42 -17.40 -37.37
CA GLY A 130 -27.36 -16.41 -36.83
C GLY A 130 -26.74 -15.53 -35.74
N LEU A 131 -25.85 -16.08 -34.90
CA LEU A 131 -25.12 -15.32 -33.88
C LEU A 131 -24.02 -14.48 -34.54
N GLU A 132 -23.29 -15.03 -35.50
CA GLU A 132 -22.26 -14.30 -36.24
C GLU A 132 -22.82 -13.06 -36.93
N ARG A 133 -23.95 -13.18 -37.66
CA ARG A 133 -24.64 -12.04 -38.28
C ARG A 133 -25.06 -10.95 -37.28
N ARG A 134 -25.31 -11.30 -36.02
CA ARG A 134 -25.65 -10.33 -34.96
C ARG A 134 -24.41 -9.69 -34.34
N LEU A 135 -23.29 -10.40 -34.25
CA LEU A 135 -22.04 -9.88 -33.69
C LEU A 135 -21.27 -9.00 -34.67
N GLU A 136 -21.33 -9.29 -35.97
CA GLU A 136 -20.56 -8.58 -37.00
C GLU A 136 -20.80 -7.05 -37.01
N PRO A 137 -22.05 -6.54 -36.94
CA PRO A 137 -22.30 -5.10 -36.87
C PRO A 137 -21.75 -4.44 -35.58
N LEU A 138 -21.61 -5.22 -34.51
CA LEU A 138 -21.12 -4.75 -33.20
C LEU A 138 -19.60 -4.85 -33.07
N ALA A 139 -18.91 -5.59 -33.97
CA ALA A 139 -17.47 -5.82 -33.90
C ALA A 139 -16.63 -4.51 -33.83
N PRO A 140 -16.99 -3.41 -34.54
CA PRO A 140 -16.30 -2.12 -34.38
C PRO A 140 -16.44 -1.50 -32.97
N HIS A 141 -17.43 -1.93 -32.20
CA HIS A 141 -17.76 -1.42 -30.87
C HIS A 141 -17.41 -2.40 -29.74
N ALA A 142 -16.72 -3.50 -30.04
CA ALA A 142 -16.44 -4.55 -29.07
C ALA A 142 -15.73 -4.07 -27.79
N VAL A 143 -14.74 -3.17 -27.89
CA VAL A 143 -14.04 -2.61 -26.72
C VAL A 143 -14.92 -1.66 -25.90
N PRO A 144 -15.54 -0.62 -26.50
CA PRO A 144 -16.48 0.22 -25.76
C PRO A 144 -17.57 -0.57 -25.05
N LEU A 145 -18.13 -1.60 -25.70
CA LEU A 145 -19.17 -2.45 -25.14
C LEU A 145 -18.65 -3.29 -23.98
N LEU A 146 -17.44 -3.87 -24.10
CA LEU A 146 -16.83 -4.59 -22.98
C LEU A 146 -16.58 -3.69 -21.78
N LEU A 147 -16.00 -2.51 -22.00
CA LEU A 147 -15.71 -1.57 -20.92
C LEU A 147 -17.01 -1.08 -20.27
N ALA A 148 -18.04 -0.77 -21.05
CA ALA A 148 -19.36 -0.40 -20.55
C ALA A 148 -20.00 -1.55 -19.75
N ALA A 149 -19.91 -2.78 -20.24
CA ALA A 149 -20.42 -3.96 -19.55
C ALA A 149 -19.66 -4.25 -18.25
N LEU A 150 -18.33 -4.07 -18.23
CA LEU A 150 -17.52 -4.21 -17.03
C LEU A 150 -17.86 -3.12 -16.01
N MET A 151 -18.02 -1.87 -16.43
CA MET A 151 -18.43 -0.77 -15.55
C MET A 151 -19.84 -1.01 -14.99
N ALA A 152 -20.78 -1.44 -15.83
CA ALA A 152 -22.13 -1.79 -15.40
C ALA A 152 -22.12 -2.98 -14.44
N PHE A 153 -21.34 -4.02 -14.74
CA PHE A 153 -21.14 -5.15 -13.85
C PHE A 153 -20.56 -4.68 -12.52
N CYS A 154 -19.47 -3.92 -12.47
CA CYS A 154 -18.90 -3.42 -11.21
C CYS A 154 -19.86 -2.51 -10.44
N ALA A 155 -20.63 -1.68 -11.13
CA ALA A 155 -21.64 -0.81 -10.52
C ALA A 155 -22.78 -1.63 -9.90
N LEU A 156 -23.29 -2.65 -10.59
CA LEU A 156 -24.42 -3.47 -10.14
C LEU A 156 -24.01 -4.62 -9.20
N TYR A 157 -22.78 -5.10 -9.33
CA TYR A 157 -22.23 -6.27 -8.65
C TYR A 157 -21.44 -5.87 -7.40
N THR A 158 -21.52 -4.63 -6.91
CA THR A 158 -20.80 -4.27 -5.69
C THR A 158 -21.21 -5.26 -4.59
N PRO A 159 -20.25 -5.96 -3.93
CA PRO A 159 -20.46 -7.24 -3.25
C PRO A 159 -21.70 -7.22 -2.37
N LEU A 160 -22.60 -8.13 -2.70
CA LEU A 160 -23.84 -8.42 -2.00
C LEU A 160 -23.54 -8.84 -0.56
N TYR A 161 -23.47 -7.88 0.35
CA TYR A 161 -23.57 -8.18 1.77
C TYR A 161 -25.05 -8.41 2.10
N PRO A 162 -25.43 -9.55 2.68
CA PRO A 162 -26.81 -9.87 3.02
C PRO A 162 -27.47 -8.93 4.06
N GLY A 163 -26.80 -7.85 4.48
CA GLY A 163 -27.30 -6.87 5.44
C GLY A 163 -27.38 -5.42 4.95
N LYS A 164 -27.03 -5.10 3.68
CA LYS A 164 -27.18 -3.73 3.15
C LYS A 164 -28.19 -3.70 2.00
N VAL A 165 -29.15 -2.76 2.08
CA VAL A 165 -30.25 -2.60 1.10
C VAL A 165 -29.81 -1.90 -0.19
N GLU A 166 -28.59 -1.36 -0.23
CA GLU A 166 -28.09 -0.54 -1.34
C GLU A 166 -27.79 -1.36 -2.60
N VAL A 167 -28.41 -0.97 -3.73
CA VAL A 167 -28.25 -1.62 -5.06
C VAL A 167 -26.82 -1.46 -5.62
N SER A 168 -26.06 -0.47 -5.16
CA SER A 168 -24.68 -0.21 -5.58
C SER A 168 -23.97 0.74 -4.62
N ALA A 169 -22.78 0.38 -4.16
CA ALA A 169 -21.97 1.31 -3.35
C ALA A 169 -21.50 2.52 -4.18
N PHE A 170 -21.35 2.36 -5.50
CA PHE A 170 -20.99 3.46 -6.40
C PHE A 170 -22.11 4.48 -6.52
N PHE A 171 -23.36 4.04 -6.73
CA PHE A 171 -24.49 4.96 -6.77
C PHE A 171 -24.78 5.58 -5.41
N ALA A 172 -24.68 4.82 -4.31
CA ALA A 172 -24.77 5.35 -2.97
C ALA A 172 -23.72 6.45 -2.72
N TRP A 173 -22.48 6.24 -3.17
CA TRP A 173 -21.41 7.22 -3.08
C TRP A 173 -21.69 8.48 -3.92
N ILE A 174 -22.09 8.34 -5.19
CA ILE A 174 -22.43 9.50 -6.04
C ILE A 174 -23.59 10.31 -5.44
N VAL A 175 -24.61 9.63 -4.90
CA VAL A 175 -25.76 10.30 -4.26
C VAL A 175 -25.33 11.00 -2.98
N GLY A 176 -24.42 10.40 -2.20
CA GLY A 176 -23.88 10.98 -0.97
C GLY A 176 -22.91 12.15 -1.20
N ASP A 177 -22.25 12.21 -2.36
CA ASP A 177 -21.21 13.20 -2.68
C ASP A 177 -21.53 13.96 -4.00
N PRO A 178 -22.57 14.83 -4.04
CA PRO A 178 -23.05 15.48 -5.26
C PRO A 178 -22.05 16.45 -5.92
N LEU A 179 -20.99 16.84 -5.22
CA LEU A 179 -19.91 17.67 -5.77
C LEU A 179 -19.10 16.89 -6.82
N PHE A 180 -18.95 15.57 -6.68
CA PHE A 180 -18.22 14.74 -7.63
C PHE A 180 -18.77 14.79 -9.07
N PRO A 181 -20.07 14.54 -9.35
CA PRO A 181 -20.58 14.60 -10.71
C PRO A 181 -20.48 16.01 -11.32
N ILE A 182 -20.61 17.07 -10.51
CA ILE A 182 -20.42 18.46 -10.97
C ILE A 182 -18.97 18.67 -11.41
N LEU A 183 -18.01 18.27 -10.56
CA LEU A 183 -16.59 18.38 -10.86
C LEU A 183 -16.17 17.48 -12.04
N LEU A 184 -16.82 16.33 -12.23
CA LEU A 184 -16.59 15.44 -13.37
C LEU A 184 -16.94 16.14 -14.69
N LEU A 185 -18.09 16.81 -14.73
CA LEU A 185 -18.51 17.61 -15.88
C LEU A 185 -17.58 18.81 -16.10
N ALA A 186 -17.12 19.45 -15.03
CA ALA A 186 -16.18 20.58 -15.10
C ALA A 186 -14.75 20.16 -15.52
N ALA A 187 -14.31 18.96 -15.16
CA ALA A 187 -12.99 18.42 -15.48
C ALA A 187 -12.92 17.78 -16.87
N TRP A 188 -14.08 17.50 -17.48
CA TRP A 188 -14.20 16.95 -18.83
C TRP A 188 -13.36 17.69 -19.91
N PRO A 189 -13.35 19.04 -19.96
CA PRO A 189 -12.53 19.78 -20.91
C PRO A 189 -11.04 19.49 -20.75
N VAL A 190 -10.55 19.22 -19.53
CA VAL A 190 -9.14 18.91 -19.27
C VAL A 190 -8.73 17.63 -20.03
N GLY A 191 -9.54 16.58 -19.94
CA GLY A 191 -9.33 15.34 -20.69
C GLY A 191 -9.29 15.55 -22.21
N TYR A 192 -10.09 16.49 -22.72
CA TYR A 192 -10.18 16.82 -24.15
C TYR A 192 -9.08 17.79 -24.63
N LEU A 193 -8.55 18.64 -23.74
CA LEU A 193 -7.53 19.64 -24.04
C LEU A 193 -6.10 19.10 -23.87
N LEU A 194 -5.88 18.16 -22.96
CA LEU A 194 -4.59 17.50 -22.72
C LEU A 194 -3.83 17.08 -24.01
N PRO A 195 -4.47 16.46 -25.01
CA PRO A 195 -3.77 16.07 -26.25
C PRO A 195 -3.31 17.25 -27.10
N ARG A 196 -3.92 18.43 -26.91
CA ARG A 196 -3.61 19.67 -27.62
C ARG A 196 -2.48 20.47 -26.98
N LEU A 197 -2.08 20.14 -25.75
CA LEU A 197 -0.96 20.80 -25.11
C LEU A 197 0.34 20.56 -25.91
N PRO A 198 1.25 21.55 -25.94
CA PRO A 198 2.53 21.41 -26.63
C PRO A 198 3.37 20.30 -25.97
N LYS A 199 4.05 19.50 -26.81
CA LYS A 199 4.91 18.42 -26.33
C LYS A 199 6.17 19.00 -25.69
N LEU A 200 6.41 18.68 -24.43
CA LEU A 200 7.71 18.89 -23.79
C LEU A 200 8.41 17.54 -23.64
N ARG A 201 9.46 17.27 -24.41
CA ARG A 201 10.19 15.99 -24.34
C ARG A 201 11.39 16.01 -23.40
N GLY A 202 11.95 17.19 -23.13
CA GLY A 202 13.15 17.39 -22.33
C GLY A 202 13.66 18.83 -22.42
N GLY A 203 14.90 19.05 -21.97
CA GLY A 203 15.52 20.37 -21.95
C GLY A 203 15.09 21.25 -20.77
N PRO A 204 15.62 22.48 -20.64
CA PRO A 204 15.39 23.40 -19.51
C PRO A 204 13.91 23.61 -19.21
N LEU A 205 13.07 23.74 -20.25
CA LEU A 205 11.63 23.94 -20.10
C LEU A 205 10.90 22.74 -19.48
N ALA A 206 11.43 21.51 -19.59
CA ALA A 206 10.87 20.34 -18.95
C ALA A 206 11.24 20.23 -17.45
N TRP A 207 12.27 20.96 -17.01
CA TRP A 207 12.62 21.03 -15.58
C TRP A 207 11.67 21.92 -14.80
N LEU A 208 11.07 22.93 -15.43
CA LEU A 208 10.08 23.78 -14.78
C LEU A 208 8.86 23.00 -14.25
N PRO A 209 8.11 22.23 -15.05
CA PRO A 209 7.01 21.43 -14.53
C PRO A 209 7.50 20.37 -13.53
N LEU A 210 8.72 19.84 -13.69
CA LEU A 210 9.27 18.90 -12.71
C LEU A 210 9.47 19.58 -11.36
N ALA A 211 10.10 20.75 -11.34
CA ALA A 211 10.28 21.56 -10.15
C ALA A 211 8.94 21.94 -9.52
N LEU A 212 7.94 22.34 -10.32
CA LEU A 212 6.61 22.67 -9.82
C LEU A 212 5.93 21.47 -9.14
N VAL A 213 6.03 20.27 -9.71
CA VAL A 213 5.42 19.06 -9.12
C VAL A 213 6.21 18.56 -7.91
N LEU A 214 7.53 18.75 -7.88
CA LEU A 214 8.33 18.50 -6.68
C LEU A 214 8.00 19.49 -5.57
N CYS A 215 7.82 20.78 -5.89
CA CYS A 215 7.31 21.77 -4.94
C CYS A 215 5.91 21.40 -4.44
N LEU A 216 5.02 20.92 -5.32
CA LEU A 216 3.72 20.39 -4.90
C LEU A 216 3.90 19.24 -3.91
N ALA A 217 4.76 18.26 -4.22
CA ALA A 217 5.03 17.15 -3.31
C ALA A 217 5.52 17.63 -1.94
N LEU A 218 6.39 18.65 -1.89
CA LEU A 218 6.80 19.30 -0.63
C LEU A 218 5.63 19.98 0.08
N LEU A 219 4.73 20.65 -0.64
CA LEU A 219 3.53 21.28 -0.06
C LEU A 219 2.49 20.25 0.40
N LEU A 220 2.60 18.98 0.00
CA LEU A 220 1.80 17.88 0.56
C LEU A 220 2.35 17.36 1.90
N TYR A 221 3.43 17.95 2.42
CA TYR A 221 3.83 17.74 3.80
C TYR A 221 2.69 18.13 4.75
N ASP A 222 2.50 17.32 5.78
CA ASP A 222 1.50 17.52 6.81
C ASP A 222 2.16 18.09 8.07
N ASP A 223 1.98 19.40 8.26
CA ASP A 223 2.49 20.16 9.39
C ASP A 223 1.47 20.30 10.53
N GLY A 224 0.41 19.48 10.50
CA GLY A 224 -0.53 19.34 11.62
C GLY A 224 0.02 18.52 12.78
N HIS A 225 1.07 17.72 12.52
CA HIS A 225 1.86 16.96 13.49
C HIS A 225 1.02 16.24 14.57
N PHE A 226 0.10 15.41 14.10
CA PHE A 226 -0.64 14.49 14.95
C PHE A 226 0.31 13.41 15.50
N ILE A 227 0.30 13.19 16.82
CA ILE A 227 1.13 12.19 17.49
C ILE A 227 0.24 10.98 17.83
N GLU A 228 0.21 9.96 16.97
CA GLU A 228 -0.36 8.64 17.31
C GLU A 228 0.73 7.71 17.78
N TYR A 229 1.12 7.83 19.05
CA TYR A 229 2.27 7.12 19.61
C TYR A 229 2.22 5.60 19.34
N ALA A 230 1.03 4.99 19.26
CA ALA A 230 0.86 3.57 18.93
C ALA A 230 1.54 3.15 17.62
N HIS A 231 1.44 3.97 16.57
CA HIS A 231 2.09 3.69 15.30
C HIS A 231 3.57 4.08 15.24
N TYR A 232 4.06 4.84 16.22
CA TYR A 232 5.46 5.24 16.35
C TYR A 232 6.25 4.35 17.31
N ALA A 233 5.60 3.76 18.30
CA ALA A 233 6.22 3.01 19.39
C ALA A 233 7.08 1.84 18.89
N ALA A 234 6.66 1.18 17.80
CA ALA A 234 7.40 0.08 17.20
C ALA A 234 8.82 0.44 16.71
N TYR A 235 9.15 1.74 16.58
CA TYR A 235 10.49 2.19 16.23
C TYR A 235 11.04 3.28 17.17
N VAL A 236 10.20 4.10 17.80
CA VAL A 236 10.64 5.03 18.87
C VAL A 236 11.21 4.26 20.04
N GLY A 237 10.50 3.25 20.53
CA GLY A 237 10.95 2.50 21.70
C GLY A 237 12.32 1.82 21.50
N PRO A 238 12.48 0.98 20.46
CA PRO A 238 13.77 0.41 20.12
C PRO A 238 14.86 1.46 19.87
N ALA A 239 14.51 2.62 19.28
CA ALA A 239 15.48 3.67 19.01
C ALA A 239 16.03 4.32 20.28
N LEU A 240 15.15 4.63 21.24
CA LEU A 240 15.51 5.17 22.55
C LEU A 240 16.29 4.14 23.37
N HIS A 241 15.85 2.86 23.35
CA HIS A 241 16.58 1.81 24.04
C HIS A 241 18.03 1.69 23.55
N ALA A 242 18.25 1.70 22.23
CA ALA A 242 19.58 1.67 21.65
C ALA A 242 20.41 2.93 22.01
N LEU A 243 19.78 4.11 21.99
CA LEU A 243 20.41 5.38 22.32
C LEU A 243 20.95 5.39 23.76
N HIS A 244 20.20 4.79 24.69
CA HIS A 244 20.54 4.69 26.11
C HIS A 244 21.37 3.43 26.46
N GLY A 245 22.05 2.85 25.47
CA GLY A 245 23.00 1.73 25.66
C GLY A 245 22.36 0.36 25.85
N GLY A 246 21.03 0.27 25.72
CA GLY A 246 20.30 -0.98 25.68
C GLY A 246 20.49 -1.72 24.35
N VAL A 247 20.19 -3.01 24.36
CA VAL A 247 20.17 -3.79 23.12
C VAL A 247 18.73 -3.99 22.69
N PRO A 248 18.28 -3.40 21.56
CA PRO A 248 16.93 -3.59 21.06
C PRO A 248 16.58 -5.05 21.09
N MET A 249 15.54 -5.37 21.85
CA MET A 249 15.14 -6.75 22.10
C MET A 249 14.84 -7.52 20.82
N VAL A 250 14.59 -6.74 19.77
CA VAL A 250 14.21 -7.22 18.49
C VAL A 250 15.08 -6.57 17.41
N GLU A 251 16.15 -7.27 17.07
CA GLU A 251 17.23 -6.77 16.20
C GLU A 251 16.87 -6.86 14.71
N VAL A 252 15.89 -7.71 14.40
CA VAL A 252 15.36 -7.95 13.06
C VAL A 252 13.88 -7.53 12.96
N TYR A 253 13.25 -7.20 14.08
CA TYR A 253 11.84 -6.87 14.13
C TYR A 253 11.59 -5.49 14.74
N SER A 254 11.10 -4.60 13.90
CA SER A 254 9.76 -4.08 14.16
C SER A 254 8.90 -4.67 13.05
N GLN A 255 7.61 -4.42 13.05
CA GLN A 255 6.75 -4.50 11.86
C GLN A 255 7.40 -3.84 10.59
N TYR A 256 8.51 -3.08 10.75
CA TYR A 256 9.30 -2.35 9.76
C TYR A 256 10.85 -2.58 9.83
N GLY A 257 11.32 -3.52 10.68
CA GLY A 257 12.72 -3.96 10.96
C GLY A 257 13.74 -2.93 11.42
N PHE A 258 15.03 -3.16 11.11
CA PHE A 258 16.19 -2.45 11.70
C PHE A 258 16.31 -1.00 11.26
N LEU A 259 16.17 -0.73 9.96
CA LEU A 259 16.48 0.59 9.40
C LEU A 259 15.67 1.75 10.01
N PRO A 260 14.33 1.65 10.21
CA PRO A 260 13.55 2.78 10.74
C PRO A 260 13.99 3.23 12.12
N TRP A 261 14.19 2.30 13.06
CA TRP A 261 14.63 2.67 14.41
C TRP A 261 16.11 3.08 14.43
N ALA A 262 16.97 2.48 13.59
CA ALA A 262 18.38 2.89 13.51
C ALA A 262 18.54 4.32 12.97
N VAL A 263 17.73 4.71 11.98
CA VAL A 263 17.67 6.10 11.49
C VAL A 263 17.17 7.02 12.58
N LEU A 264 16.16 6.60 13.33
CA LEU A 264 15.60 7.42 14.40
C LEU A 264 16.58 7.60 15.57
N SER A 265 17.27 6.54 16.01
CA SER A 265 18.36 6.63 17.00
C SER A 265 19.43 7.61 16.57
N LEU A 266 19.80 7.59 15.28
CA LEU A 266 20.77 8.53 14.73
C LEU A 266 20.26 9.97 14.80
N VAL A 267 18.99 10.20 14.47
CA VAL A 267 18.37 11.54 14.52
C VAL A 267 18.27 12.07 15.95
N TYR A 268 17.97 11.22 16.92
CA TYR A 268 17.89 11.59 18.34
C TYR A 268 19.24 12.02 18.94
N HIS A 269 20.38 11.74 18.30
CA HIS A 269 21.64 12.36 18.70
C HIS A 269 21.70 13.88 18.45
N TRP A 270 20.81 14.42 17.61
CA TRP A 270 20.83 15.84 17.21
C TRP A 270 19.53 16.58 17.47
N LEU A 271 18.42 15.86 17.65
CA LEU A 271 17.10 16.41 17.89
C LEU A 271 16.51 15.83 19.18
N PRO A 272 15.55 16.52 19.82
CA PRO A 272 14.86 16.01 21.01
C PRO A 272 14.26 14.61 20.80
N GLU A 273 14.33 13.80 21.85
CA GLU A 273 13.77 12.45 21.96
C GLU A 273 12.24 12.49 22.06
N THR A 274 11.56 13.11 21.10
CA THR A 274 10.09 13.24 21.11
C THR A 274 9.45 12.41 20.00
N PHE A 275 8.14 12.15 20.15
CA PHE A 275 7.33 11.57 19.09
C PHE A 275 7.16 12.52 17.90
N GLY A 276 7.21 13.84 18.14
CA GLY A 276 7.17 14.82 17.07
C GLY A 276 8.42 14.80 16.18
N THR A 277 9.61 14.59 16.75
CA THR A 277 10.82 14.30 15.97
C THR A 277 10.62 13.04 15.10
N ALA A 278 10.08 11.96 15.66
CA ALA A 278 9.81 10.74 14.90
C ALA A 278 8.80 10.98 13.76
N ALA A 279 7.75 11.76 14.00
CA ALA A 279 6.77 12.18 12.98
C ALA A 279 7.45 12.94 11.84
N VAL A 280 8.32 13.91 12.15
CA VAL A 280 9.09 14.65 11.14
C VAL A 280 9.94 13.71 10.29
N VAL A 281 10.65 12.76 10.90
CA VAL A 281 11.48 11.80 10.15
C VAL A 281 10.63 10.96 9.21
N VAL A 282 9.51 10.37 9.67
CA VAL A 282 8.57 9.64 8.81
C VAL A 282 8.17 10.49 7.60
N ARG A 283 7.85 11.78 7.82
CA ARG A 283 7.41 12.67 6.75
C ARG A 283 8.49 12.92 5.72
N LEU A 284 9.74 13.02 6.13
CA LEU A 284 10.85 13.14 5.18
C LEU A 284 10.95 11.89 4.29
N PHE A 285 10.72 10.69 4.83
CA PHE A 285 10.63 9.47 4.03
C PHE A 285 9.42 9.50 3.07
N THR A 286 8.27 9.99 3.52
CA THR A 286 7.06 10.13 2.69
C THR A 286 7.26 11.14 1.56
N LEU A 287 7.90 12.28 1.84
CA LEU A 287 8.29 13.25 0.82
C LEU A 287 9.29 12.68 -0.18
N ALA A 288 10.29 11.93 0.30
CA ALA A 288 11.23 11.23 -0.56
C ALA A 288 10.49 10.23 -1.46
N TRP A 289 9.50 9.53 -0.93
CA TRP A 289 8.69 8.59 -1.70
C TRP A 289 7.86 9.27 -2.79
N PHE A 290 7.21 10.40 -2.48
CA PHE A 290 6.53 11.23 -3.48
C PHE A 290 7.50 11.76 -4.54
N ALA A 291 8.68 12.23 -4.14
CA ALA A 291 9.70 12.69 -5.07
C ALA A 291 10.16 11.56 -6.00
N VAL A 292 10.41 10.36 -5.49
CA VAL A 292 10.78 9.18 -6.28
C VAL A 292 9.67 8.82 -7.27
N PHE A 293 8.40 8.87 -6.86
CA PHE A 293 7.26 8.69 -7.77
C PHE A 293 7.29 9.71 -8.92
N VAL A 294 7.44 11.01 -8.62
CA VAL A 294 7.48 12.09 -9.62
C VAL A 294 8.67 11.94 -10.56
N LEU A 295 9.85 11.62 -10.02
CA LEU A 295 11.07 11.36 -10.80
C LEU A 295 10.91 10.14 -11.71
N THR A 296 10.25 9.09 -11.22
CA THR A 296 9.94 7.90 -12.01
C THR A 296 8.98 8.24 -13.16
N ALA A 297 7.90 8.96 -12.86
CA ALA A 297 6.96 9.44 -13.88
C ALA A 297 7.69 10.30 -14.92
N TYR A 298 8.48 11.30 -14.49
CA TYR A 298 9.31 12.12 -15.36
C TYR A 298 10.22 11.27 -16.23
N ARG A 299 10.82 10.20 -15.71
CA ARG A 299 11.73 9.35 -16.47
C ARG A 299 11.02 8.50 -17.53
N LEU A 300 9.81 8.04 -17.24
CA LEU A 300 9.06 7.07 -18.06
C LEU A 300 8.14 7.70 -19.10
N VAL A 301 7.55 8.88 -18.83
CA VAL A 301 6.67 9.57 -19.78
C VAL A 301 7.48 10.29 -20.85
N GLU A 302 6.97 10.37 -22.07
CA GLU A 302 7.62 11.15 -23.13
C GLU A 302 7.15 12.60 -23.15
N ASP A 303 5.87 12.87 -22.88
CA ASP A 303 5.34 14.23 -22.73
C ASP A 303 5.41 14.67 -21.26
N LYS A 304 6.46 15.42 -20.91
CA LYS A 304 6.75 15.83 -19.54
C LYS A 304 5.66 16.75 -18.98
N ALA A 305 5.11 17.66 -19.77
CA ALA A 305 4.06 18.58 -19.31
C ALA A 305 2.83 17.82 -18.84
N VAL A 306 2.30 16.96 -19.72
CA VAL A 306 1.08 16.20 -19.43
C VAL A 306 1.34 15.14 -18.35
N GLY A 307 2.44 14.40 -18.46
CA GLY A 307 2.77 13.35 -17.52
C GLY A 307 2.95 13.88 -16.09
N LEU A 308 3.61 15.03 -15.93
CA LEU A 308 3.80 15.65 -14.62
C LEU A 308 2.52 16.28 -14.07
N LEU A 309 1.69 16.91 -14.91
CA LEU A 309 0.36 17.39 -14.48
C LEU A 309 -0.50 16.24 -13.94
N LEU A 310 -0.53 15.11 -14.65
CA LEU A 310 -1.28 13.95 -14.19
C LEU A 310 -0.63 13.29 -12.96
N ALA A 311 0.69 13.33 -12.82
CA ALA A 311 1.37 12.87 -11.61
C ALA A 311 1.01 13.74 -10.39
N ALA A 312 0.93 15.06 -10.55
CA ALA A 312 0.45 15.97 -9.51
C ALA A 312 -0.98 15.64 -9.06
N VAL A 313 -1.90 15.45 -10.02
CA VAL A 313 -3.28 15.03 -9.72
C VAL A 313 -3.29 13.66 -9.03
N GLY A 314 -2.45 12.72 -9.47
CA GLY A 314 -2.31 11.40 -8.87
C GLY A 314 -1.80 11.43 -7.42
N LEU A 315 -0.88 12.33 -7.08
CA LEU A 315 -0.43 12.52 -5.70
C LEU A 315 -1.54 13.04 -4.80
N ILE A 316 -2.27 14.08 -5.26
CA ILE A 316 -3.43 14.60 -4.52
C ILE A 316 -4.46 13.50 -4.35
N TRP A 317 -4.73 12.73 -5.40
CA TRP A 317 -5.63 11.58 -5.34
C TRP A 317 -5.19 10.55 -4.29
N ALA A 318 -3.92 10.16 -4.27
CA ALA A 318 -3.41 9.13 -3.35
C ALA A 318 -3.52 9.57 -1.88
N VAL A 319 -3.18 10.83 -1.60
CA VAL A 319 -3.28 11.43 -0.26
C VAL A 319 -4.74 11.62 0.19
N THR A 320 -5.64 11.92 -0.75
CA THR A 320 -7.05 12.21 -0.45
C THR A 320 -8.01 11.06 -0.73
N PHE A 321 -7.48 9.86 -1.00
CA PHE A 321 -8.22 8.73 -1.54
C PHE A 321 -9.38 8.25 -0.66
N HIS A 322 -9.28 8.38 0.66
CA HIS A 322 -10.21 7.75 1.58
C HIS A 322 -11.38 8.65 2.06
N GLY A 323 -12.47 8.04 2.52
CA GLY A 323 -13.67 8.72 3.01
C GLY A 323 -13.62 9.20 4.47
N ASN A 324 -13.04 8.36 5.33
CA ASN A 324 -12.89 8.58 6.76
C ASN A 324 -11.45 8.99 7.11
N LEU A 325 -10.80 9.73 6.20
CA LEU A 325 -9.36 10.02 6.19
C LEU A 325 -8.78 10.12 7.60
N PHE A 326 -7.92 9.18 7.95
CA PHE A 326 -6.92 9.41 8.98
C PHE A 326 -5.93 10.46 8.44
N ASN A 327 -5.40 11.30 9.32
CA ASN A 327 -4.25 12.13 8.99
C ASN A 327 -3.14 11.21 8.44
N LEU A 328 -2.32 11.68 7.49
CA LEU A 328 -1.21 10.86 6.98
C LEU A 328 -0.27 10.38 8.13
N ASN A 329 -0.23 11.09 9.26
CA ASN A 329 0.51 10.81 10.51
C ASN A 329 -0.08 9.64 11.28
N ALA A 330 -1.35 9.30 11.04
CA ALA A 330 -2.01 8.13 11.62
C ALA A 330 -1.66 6.85 10.86
N LEU A 331 -0.87 6.94 9.78
CA LEU A 331 -0.51 5.80 8.94
C LEU A 331 0.99 5.70 8.63
N PRO A 332 1.91 6.09 9.55
CA PRO A 332 3.33 6.28 9.25
C PRO A 332 3.98 4.97 8.74
N SER A 333 3.45 3.90 9.29
CA SER A 333 3.71 2.49 9.07
C SER A 333 3.39 2.00 7.64
N THR A 334 2.64 2.80 6.88
CA THR A 334 2.23 2.54 5.50
C THR A 334 2.68 3.62 4.52
N GLU A 335 3.60 4.49 4.93
CA GLU A 335 4.12 5.56 4.07
C GLU A 335 5.54 5.26 3.57
N GLY A 336 6.40 6.29 3.51
CA GLY A 336 7.73 6.20 2.95
C GLY A 336 8.61 5.12 3.59
N TYR A 337 8.50 4.85 4.90
CA TYR A 337 9.31 3.80 5.53
C TYR A 337 9.09 2.41 4.90
N ARG A 338 7.86 2.13 4.44
CA ARG A 338 7.51 0.85 3.86
C ARG A 338 7.71 0.82 2.34
N TYR A 339 7.29 1.87 1.64
CA TYR A 339 7.17 1.84 0.18
C TYR A 339 8.27 2.62 -0.56
N LEU A 340 9.12 3.38 0.13
CA LEU A 340 10.20 4.12 -0.51
C LEU A 340 11.19 3.21 -1.25
N LEU A 341 11.69 2.16 -0.58
CA LEU A 341 12.71 1.27 -1.16
C LEU A 341 12.20 0.51 -2.40
N PRO A 342 11.02 -0.15 -2.36
CA PRO A 342 10.45 -0.77 -3.55
C PRO A 342 10.23 0.22 -4.70
N GLN A 343 9.73 1.42 -4.39
CA GLN A 343 9.52 2.47 -5.39
C GLN A 343 10.84 2.99 -5.98
N PHE A 344 11.90 3.09 -5.16
CA PHE A 344 13.24 3.46 -5.59
C PHE A 344 13.84 2.40 -6.52
N ALA A 345 13.53 1.12 -6.32
CA ALA A 345 13.94 0.06 -7.24
C ALA A 345 13.34 0.25 -8.64
N ILE A 346 12.09 0.71 -8.75
CA ILE A 346 11.47 1.05 -10.04
C ILE A 346 12.21 2.22 -10.69
N LEU A 347 12.45 3.31 -9.96
CA LEU A 347 13.21 4.46 -10.46
C LEU A 347 14.60 4.02 -10.94
N PHE A 348 15.28 3.23 -10.13
CA PHE A 348 16.61 2.72 -10.43
C PHE A 348 16.61 1.87 -11.71
N LEU A 349 15.66 0.96 -11.88
CA LEU A 349 15.50 0.18 -13.12
C LEU A 349 15.17 1.06 -14.34
N ALA A 350 14.46 2.17 -14.14
CA ALA A 350 14.15 3.13 -15.20
C ALA A 350 15.39 3.93 -15.65
N VAL A 351 16.34 4.18 -14.74
CA VAL A 351 17.59 4.92 -14.98
C VAL A 351 18.72 3.97 -15.43
N ALA A 352 19.07 2.98 -14.61
CA ALA A 352 20.17 2.05 -14.80
C ALA A 352 19.75 0.80 -15.59
N ARG A 353 19.63 0.94 -16.91
CA ARG A 353 19.05 -0.10 -17.77
C ARG A 353 19.90 -1.38 -17.88
N ARG A 354 21.24 -1.28 -17.89
CA ARG A 354 22.18 -2.40 -18.13
C ARG A 354 23.53 -2.17 -17.46
N GLY A 355 24.34 -3.23 -17.33
CA GLY A 355 25.74 -3.14 -16.93
C GLY A 355 26.00 -3.37 -15.44
N ARG A 356 27.24 -3.11 -15.02
CA ARG A 356 27.72 -3.28 -13.64
C ARG A 356 26.97 -2.40 -12.65
N GLU A 357 26.65 -1.18 -13.04
CA GLU A 357 25.90 -0.22 -12.21
C GLU A 357 24.55 -0.78 -11.79
N ARG A 358 23.79 -1.34 -12.75
CA ARG A 358 22.52 -2.01 -12.46
C ARG A 358 22.71 -3.14 -11.45
N THR A 359 23.65 -4.05 -11.70
CA THR A 359 23.87 -5.20 -10.82
C THR A 359 24.28 -4.76 -9.40
N LEU A 360 25.14 -3.75 -9.28
CA LEU A 360 25.58 -3.21 -7.99
C LEU A 360 24.42 -2.52 -7.25
N GLY A 361 23.64 -1.69 -7.94
CA GLY A 361 22.51 -1.01 -7.31
C GLY A 361 21.40 -1.99 -6.90
N LEU A 362 21.19 -3.07 -7.65
CA LEU A 362 20.28 -4.15 -7.26
C LEU A 362 20.77 -4.87 -5.99
N ALA A 363 22.07 -5.18 -5.92
CA ALA A 363 22.67 -5.76 -4.70
C ALA A 363 22.50 -4.81 -3.51
N LEU A 364 22.77 -3.51 -3.68
CA LEU A 364 22.61 -2.51 -2.64
C LEU A 364 21.16 -2.39 -2.17
N LEU A 365 20.21 -2.28 -3.10
CA LEU A 365 18.79 -2.16 -2.77
C LEU A 365 18.24 -3.40 -2.07
N ALA A 366 18.62 -4.61 -2.54
CA ALA A 366 18.25 -5.85 -1.87
C ALA A 366 18.87 -5.96 -0.48
N GLY A 367 20.13 -5.53 -0.32
CA GLY A 367 20.81 -5.46 0.97
C GLY A 367 20.09 -4.54 1.95
N ILE A 368 19.81 -3.28 1.56
CA ILE A 368 19.09 -2.32 2.40
C ILE A 368 17.67 -2.83 2.70
N ALA A 369 16.96 -3.37 1.71
CA ALA A 369 15.63 -3.94 1.91
C ALA A 369 15.63 -5.12 2.90
N SER A 370 16.72 -5.90 2.98
CA SER A 370 16.84 -6.98 3.96
C SER A 370 17.03 -6.48 5.39
N LEU A 371 17.51 -5.24 5.56
CA LEU A 371 17.61 -4.59 6.86
C LEU A 371 16.29 -3.89 7.26
N THR A 372 15.30 -3.80 6.36
CA THR A 372 13.96 -3.31 6.70
C THR A 372 12.99 -4.44 6.98
N SER A 373 12.62 -5.28 6.03
CA SER A 373 11.69 -6.39 6.32
C SER A 373 11.66 -7.41 5.20
N ILE A 374 11.14 -8.62 5.46
CA ILE A 374 10.91 -9.62 4.41
C ILE A 374 9.98 -9.07 3.31
N GLU A 375 9.00 -8.25 3.69
CA GLU A 375 8.09 -7.63 2.75
C GLU A 375 8.82 -6.63 1.86
N ALA A 376 9.68 -5.79 2.44
CA ALA A 376 10.50 -4.85 1.69
C ALA A 376 11.45 -5.60 0.74
N VAL A 377 12.03 -6.73 1.16
CA VAL A 377 12.84 -7.61 0.28
C VAL A 377 11.98 -8.11 -0.87
N VAL A 378 10.80 -8.68 -0.60
CA VAL A 378 9.91 -9.24 -1.63
C VAL A 378 9.44 -8.16 -2.59
N MET A 379 9.02 -7.00 -2.08
CA MET A 379 8.54 -5.86 -2.88
C MET A 379 9.67 -5.18 -3.67
N THR A 380 10.91 -5.21 -3.18
CA THR A 380 12.08 -4.67 -3.90
C THR A 380 12.60 -5.66 -4.95
N ALA A 381 12.70 -6.94 -4.59
CA ALA A 381 13.23 -7.98 -5.46
C ALA A 381 12.22 -8.45 -6.51
N GLY A 382 10.92 -8.42 -6.22
CA GLY A 382 9.85 -8.84 -7.13
C GLY A 382 9.89 -8.14 -8.49
N PRO A 383 9.86 -6.80 -8.57
CA PRO A 383 9.99 -6.03 -9.80
C PRO A 383 11.23 -6.39 -10.63
N VAL A 384 12.36 -6.60 -9.95
CA VAL A 384 13.66 -6.95 -10.56
C VAL A 384 13.62 -8.37 -11.11
N GLY A 385 13.16 -9.32 -10.29
CA GLY A 385 13.04 -10.73 -10.63
C GLY A 385 12.08 -10.95 -11.79
N ALA A 386 10.95 -10.26 -11.83
CA ALA A 386 9.99 -10.33 -12.92
C ALA A 386 10.59 -9.84 -14.25
N LEU A 387 11.29 -8.69 -14.24
CA LEU A 387 11.95 -8.18 -15.44
C LEU A 387 13.08 -9.11 -15.91
N ALA A 388 13.86 -9.67 -14.97
CA ALA A 388 14.92 -10.63 -15.26
C ALA A 388 14.36 -11.94 -15.82
N PHE A 389 13.24 -12.44 -15.28
CA PHE A 389 12.53 -13.61 -15.77
C PHE A 389 12.01 -13.39 -17.19
N LEU A 390 11.31 -12.29 -17.47
CA LEU A 390 10.83 -11.99 -18.82
C LEU A 390 11.99 -11.84 -19.82
N THR A 391 13.10 -11.24 -19.39
CA THR A 391 14.32 -11.15 -20.20
C THR A 391 14.89 -12.54 -20.49
N ALA A 392 14.91 -13.44 -19.49
CA ALA A 392 15.40 -14.81 -19.66
C ALA A 392 14.53 -15.61 -20.62
N VAL A 393 13.20 -15.47 -20.54
CA VAL A 393 12.26 -16.07 -21.49
C VAL A 393 12.50 -15.55 -22.91
N ARG A 394 12.64 -14.22 -23.07
CA ARG A 394 12.90 -13.57 -24.37
C ARG A 394 14.19 -14.02 -25.01
N ASP A 395 15.28 -13.96 -24.24
CA ASP A 395 16.63 -14.25 -24.72
C ASP A 395 16.93 -15.76 -24.70
N ARG A 396 15.97 -16.58 -24.25
CA ARG A 396 16.09 -18.03 -24.02
C ARG A 396 17.35 -18.39 -23.22
N SER A 397 17.66 -17.57 -22.21
CA SER A 397 18.88 -17.65 -21.44
C SER A 397 18.67 -17.27 -19.99
N LEU A 398 19.05 -18.15 -19.06
CA LEU A 398 18.95 -17.88 -17.62
C LEU A 398 20.05 -16.92 -17.11
N ARG A 399 21.01 -16.51 -17.95
CA ARG A 399 22.17 -15.72 -17.52
C ARG A 399 21.78 -14.42 -16.81
N ALA A 400 20.81 -13.68 -17.34
CA ALA A 400 20.36 -12.42 -16.73
C ALA A 400 19.69 -12.66 -15.38
N LEU A 401 18.85 -13.69 -15.30
CA LEU A 401 18.17 -14.09 -14.06
C LEU A 401 19.16 -14.53 -12.99
N LEU A 402 20.13 -15.39 -13.34
CA LEU A 402 21.16 -15.85 -12.42
C LEU A 402 22.06 -14.69 -11.97
N ARG A 403 22.50 -13.82 -12.88
CA ARG A 403 23.35 -12.67 -12.53
C ARG A 403 22.64 -11.72 -11.57
N ASP A 404 21.43 -11.30 -11.90
CA ASP A 404 20.70 -10.32 -11.09
C ASP A 404 20.23 -10.97 -9.76
N GLY A 405 19.84 -12.24 -9.78
CA GLY A 405 19.47 -13.01 -8.59
C GLY A 405 20.66 -13.24 -7.64
N LEU A 406 21.81 -13.68 -8.15
CA LEU A 406 23.03 -13.85 -7.35
C LEU A 406 23.51 -12.51 -6.79
N ALA A 407 23.39 -11.42 -7.54
CA ALA A 407 23.74 -10.09 -7.03
C ALA A 407 22.82 -9.64 -5.89
N GLY A 408 21.50 -9.86 -6.03
CA GLY A 408 20.55 -9.61 -4.95
C GLY A 408 20.87 -10.43 -3.69
N LEU A 409 21.09 -11.75 -3.85
CA LEU A 409 21.47 -12.64 -2.76
C LEU A 409 22.80 -12.24 -2.10
N ALA A 410 23.80 -11.86 -2.90
CA ALA A 410 25.08 -11.37 -2.38
C ALA A 410 24.91 -10.06 -1.59
N GLY A 411 24.04 -9.16 -2.07
CA GLY A 411 23.69 -7.93 -1.35
C GLY A 411 23.02 -8.19 0.00
N ILE A 412 22.04 -9.11 0.03
CA ILE A 412 21.39 -9.56 1.26
C ILE A 412 22.41 -10.18 2.21
N ALA A 413 23.21 -11.14 1.74
CA ALA A 413 24.22 -11.80 2.56
C ALA A 413 25.23 -10.81 3.13
N ALA A 414 25.69 -9.83 2.33
CA ALA A 414 26.62 -8.80 2.79
C ALA A 414 25.98 -7.88 3.86
N ALA A 415 24.74 -7.45 3.65
CA ALA A 415 24.02 -6.61 4.61
C ALA A 415 23.77 -7.35 5.93
N GLN A 416 23.34 -8.61 5.89
CA GLN A 416 23.10 -9.43 7.08
C GLN A 416 24.41 -9.82 7.78
N ALA A 417 25.50 -10.03 7.05
CA ALA A 417 26.81 -10.24 7.64
C ALA A 417 27.30 -8.96 8.35
N LEU A 418 27.04 -7.78 7.77
CA LEU A 418 27.35 -6.50 8.41
C LEU A 418 26.51 -6.28 9.67
N LEU A 419 25.20 -6.58 9.61
CA LEU A 419 24.33 -6.55 10.79
C LEU A 419 24.84 -7.50 11.87
N THR A 420 25.17 -8.74 11.51
CA THR A 420 25.72 -9.74 12.43
C THR A 420 27.02 -9.25 13.08
N LEU A 421 27.94 -8.69 12.27
CA LEU A 421 29.20 -8.14 12.78
C LEU A 421 28.94 -6.96 13.72
N MET A 422 28.04 -6.05 13.36
CA MET A 422 27.64 -4.93 14.21
C MET A 422 27.10 -5.44 15.55
N LEU A 423 26.16 -6.39 15.54
CA LEU A 423 25.57 -6.93 16.76
C LEU A 423 26.59 -7.68 17.63
N LEU A 424 27.52 -8.42 17.02
CA LEU A 424 28.60 -9.08 17.75
C LEU A 424 29.57 -8.07 18.37
N VAL A 425 29.92 -7.00 17.66
CA VAL A 425 30.87 -5.98 18.13
C VAL A 425 30.27 -5.13 19.24
N PHE A 426 29.03 -4.67 19.08
CA PHE A 426 28.40 -3.75 20.03
C PHE A 426 27.69 -4.46 21.18
N TYR A 427 27.19 -5.67 20.95
CA TYR A 427 26.29 -6.36 21.89
C TYR A 427 26.70 -7.79 22.22
N GLY A 428 27.76 -8.33 21.61
CA GLY A 428 28.27 -9.67 21.90
C GLY A 428 27.30 -10.80 21.54
N ARG A 429 26.31 -10.55 20.68
CA ARG A 429 25.29 -11.54 20.30
C ARG A 429 25.03 -11.59 18.80
N LEU A 430 24.47 -12.72 18.36
CA LEU A 430 24.02 -12.94 16.99
C LEU A 430 22.57 -12.44 16.82
N PRO A 431 22.16 -12.03 15.61
CA PRO A 431 20.78 -11.64 15.34
C PRO A 431 19.81 -12.78 15.62
N ASP A 432 18.78 -12.51 16.43
CA ASP A 432 17.68 -13.45 16.70
C ASP A 432 16.48 -13.21 15.75
N TYR A 433 16.25 -14.15 14.83
CA TYR A 433 15.14 -14.11 13.88
C TYR A 433 13.89 -14.85 14.37
N ALA A 434 13.94 -15.57 15.49
CA ALA A 434 12.81 -16.37 15.96
C ALA A 434 11.57 -15.52 16.28
N PRO A 435 11.67 -14.41 17.03
CA PRO A 435 10.55 -13.48 17.24
C PRO A 435 9.92 -13.00 15.93
N TYR A 436 10.75 -12.63 14.96
CA TYR A 436 10.30 -12.15 13.65
C TYR A 436 9.46 -13.20 12.93
N LEU A 437 9.92 -14.45 12.89
CA LEU A 437 9.22 -15.55 12.24
C LEU A 437 7.92 -15.94 12.97
N GLU A 438 7.91 -15.98 14.30
CA GLU A 438 6.69 -16.22 15.09
C GLU A 438 5.61 -15.18 14.78
N LEU A 439 5.99 -13.90 14.74
CA LEU A 439 5.08 -12.79 14.46
C LEU A 439 4.59 -12.79 13.00
N THR A 440 5.36 -13.31 12.04
CA THR A 440 4.80 -13.53 10.69
C THR A 440 3.64 -14.55 10.71
N GLY A 441 3.70 -15.53 11.61
CA GLY A 441 2.63 -16.51 11.83
C GLY A 441 1.40 -15.93 12.53
N THR A 442 1.53 -14.86 13.33
CA THR A 442 0.38 -14.18 13.96
C THR A 442 -0.47 -13.40 12.97
N PHE A 443 -0.13 -13.39 11.68
CA PHE A 443 -0.96 -12.82 10.62
C PHE A 443 -1.60 -13.89 9.70
N GLU A 444 -1.62 -15.15 10.12
CA GLU A 444 -2.30 -16.24 9.39
C GLU A 444 -3.83 -16.09 9.40
N PRO A 445 -4.51 -16.08 8.24
CA PRO A 445 -5.97 -15.96 8.19
C PRO A 445 -6.70 -17.02 9.02
N GLY A 446 -7.56 -16.60 9.95
CA GLY A 446 -8.49 -17.47 10.67
C GLY A 446 -8.14 -17.82 12.12
N SER A 447 -7.07 -17.25 12.70
CA SER A 447 -6.82 -17.37 14.15
C SER A 447 -7.61 -16.30 14.94
N ALA A 448 -8.01 -16.59 16.19
CA ALA A 448 -8.73 -15.62 17.03
C ALA A 448 -7.91 -14.34 17.31
N ALA A 449 -6.58 -14.45 17.37
CA ALA A 449 -5.67 -13.31 17.49
C ALA A 449 -5.59 -12.46 16.20
N THR A 450 -5.86 -13.07 15.03
CA THR A 450 -5.81 -12.37 13.73
C THR A 450 -7.07 -11.62 13.36
N ALA A 451 -8.19 -11.84 14.05
CA ALA A 451 -9.49 -11.25 13.68
C ALA A 451 -9.49 -9.71 13.64
N ALA A 452 -8.54 -9.06 14.32
CA ALA A 452 -8.36 -7.61 14.26
C ALA A 452 -7.70 -7.14 12.94
N TRP A 453 -6.72 -7.90 12.43
CA TRP A 453 -5.84 -7.54 11.31
C TRP A 453 -6.25 -8.17 9.98
N ALA A 454 -6.86 -9.35 10.04
CA ALA A 454 -7.43 -10.04 8.91
C ALA A 454 -8.92 -9.71 8.87
N ARG A 455 -9.34 -8.96 7.85
CA ARG A 455 -10.72 -8.56 7.63
C ARG A 455 -11.12 -8.88 6.19
N PRO A 456 -12.31 -9.46 5.96
CA PRO A 456 -12.84 -9.64 4.62
C PRO A 456 -12.85 -8.33 3.84
N MET A 457 -12.67 -8.44 2.52
CA MET A 457 -12.59 -7.29 1.64
C MET A 457 -13.89 -6.44 1.69
N PRO A 458 -13.81 -5.13 2.02
CA PRO A 458 -14.97 -4.25 2.03
C PRO A 458 -15.71 -4.21 0.69
N SER A 459 -17.03 -4.00 0.68
CA SER A 459 -17.84 -4.00 -0.57
C SER A 459 -17.31 -3.03 -1.63
N ALA A 460 -16.78 -1.87 -1.23
CA ALA A 460 -16.19 -0.92 -2.16
C ALA A 460 -15.05 -1.51 -3.01
N PHE A 461 -14.46 -2.65 -2.61
CA PHE A 461 -13.37 -3.27 -3.34
C PHE A 461 -13.77 -3.89 -4.70
N GLY A 462 -15.06 -4.17 -4.95
CA GLY A 462 -15.51 -4.59 -6.28
C GLY A 462 -15.23 -3.54 -7.38
N LEU A 463 -15.10 -2.27 -6.99
CA LEU A 463 -14.70 -1.16 -7.86
C LEU A 463 -13.22 -1.20 -8.27
N TRP A 464 -12.43 -2.13 -7.72
CA TRP A 464 -10.99 -2.26 -7.97
C TRP A 464 -10.65 -3.20 -9.10
N VAL A 465 -11.58 -4.08 -9.45
CA VAL A 465 -11.42 -4.99 -10.58
C VAL A 465 -11.07 -4.21 -11.85
N PRO A 466 -11.72 -3.08 -12.21
CA PRO A 466 -11.28 -2.22 -13.31
C PRO A 466 -9.84 -1.70 -13.18
N PHE A 467 -9.35 -1.42 -11.97
CA PHE A 467 -7.96 -0.97 -11.74
C PHE A 467 -6.94 -2.09 -11.96
N SER A 468 -7.34 -3.36 -11.95
CA SER A 468 -6.44 -4.46 -12.31
C SER A 468 -6.24 -4.63 -13.82
N VAL A 469 -7.10 -4.04 -14.66
CA VAL A 469 -7.00 -4.13 -16.13
C VAL A 469 -5.65 -3.61 -16.66
N PRO A 470 -5.17 -2.40 -16.28
CA PRO A 470 -3.91 -1.88 -16.79
C PRO A 470 -2.71 -2.71 -16.35
N LEU A 471 -2.72 -3.20 -15.11
CA LEU A 471 -1.68 -4.08 -14.57
C LEU A 471 -1.61 -5.38 -15.37
N PHE A 472 -2.77 -6.02 -15.58
CA PHE A 472 -2.87 -7.23 -16.38
C PHE A 472 -2.36 -7.00 -17.81
N ALA A 473 -2.80 -5.92 -18.46
CA ALA A 473 -2.46 -5.63 -19.84
C ALA A 473 -0.93 -5.44 -20.02
N VAL A 474 -0.28 -4.72 -19.10
CA VAL A 474 1.17 -4.54 -19.11
C VAL A 474 1.90 -5.88 -19.03
N LEU A 475 1.54 -6.71 -18.04
CA LEU A 475 2.21 -7.98 -17.79
C LEU A 475 1.95 -8.99 -18.93
N ALA A 476 0.72 -9.08 -19.42
CA ALA A 476 0.36 -9.97 -20.52
C ALA A 476 1.08 -9.61 -21.83
N LEU A 477 1.19 -8.31 -22.13
CA LEU A 477 1.92 -7.82 -23.31
C LEU A 477 3.41 -8.10 -23.21
N ALA A 478 4.03 -7.78 -22.08
CA ALA A 478 5.45 -8.01 -21.86
C ALA A 478 5.78 -9.52 -21.92
N PHE A 479 4.91 -10.37 -21.37
CA PHE A 479 5.08 -11.83 -21.45
C PHE A 479 4.90 -12.37 -22.87
N ARG A 480 3.90 -11.89 -23.61
CA ARG A 480 3.72 -12.27 -25.03
C ARG A 480 4.96 -11.92 -25.86
N ASP A 481 5.47 -10.71 -25.68
CA ASP A 481 6.67 -10.21 -26.35
C ASP A 481 7.91 -11.03 -25.97
N ALA A 482 8.00 -11.45 -24.69
CA ALA A 482 9.06 -12.35 -24.24
C ALA A 482 8.97 -13.71 -24.94
N LEU A 483 7.79 -14.33 -25.01
CA LEU A 483 7.60 -15.59 -25.73
C LEU A 483 7.92 -15.46 -27.23
N ALA A 484 7.60 -14.31 -27.83
CA ALA A 484 7.92 -14.00 -29.22
C ALA A 484 9.41 -13.70 -29.47
N GLY A 485 10.22 -13.56 -28.40
CA GLY A 485 11.63 -13.21 -28.49
C GLY A 485 11.91 -11.76 -28.91
N ARG A 486 10.89 -10.88 -28.88
CA ARG A 486 11.02 -9.49 -29.36
C ARG A 486 10.16 -8.52 -28.54
N PRO A 487 10.71 -7.37 -28.10
CA PRO A 487 9.98 -6.39 -27.30
C PRO A 487 9.14 -5.47 -28.21
N ASP A 488 8.11 -6.03 -28.87
CA ASP A 488 7.21 -5.29 -29.76
C ASP A 488 6.51 -4.10 -29.04
N HIS A 489 6.38 -4.16 -27.71
CA HIS A 489 5.70 -3.20 -26.84
C HIS A 489 6.69 -2.66 -25.79
N PRO A 490 7.68 -1.84 -26.18
CA PRO A 490 8.75 -1.41 -25.29
C PRO A 490 8.25 -0.65 -24.06
N ARG A 491 7.10 0.04 -24.16
CA ARG A 491 6.47 0.70 -23.02
C ARG A 491 5.92 -0.27 -21.99
N ALA A 492 5.32 -1.39 -22.41
CA ALA A 492 4.86 -2.42 -21.49
C ALA A 492 6.04 -3.01 -20.71
N TRP A 493 7.16 -3.28 -21.39
CA TRP A 493 8.40 -3.73 -20.74
C TRP A 493 8.94 -2.76 -19.67
N LEU A 494 8.87 -1.45 -19.93
CA LEU A 494 9.28 -0.42 -18.96
C LEU A 494 8.36 -0.36 -17.73
N LEU A 495 7.11 -0.80 -17.86
CA LEU A 495 6.12 -0.76 -16.78
C LEU A 495 6.03 -2.05 -15.98
N VAL A 496 6.68 -3.14 -16.39
CA VAL A 496 6.69 -4.41 -15.64
C VAL A 496 7.07 -4.21 -14.18
N PRO A 497 8.15 -3.46 -13.83
CA PRO A 497 8.52 -3.27 -12.43
C PRO A 497 7.40 -2.61 -11.60
N ALA A 498 6.79 -1.54 -12.14
CA ALA A 498 5.70 -0.83 -11.47
C ALA A 498 4.42 -1.69 -11.36
N ALA A 499 4.11 -2.48 -12.40
CA ALA A 499 2.95 -3.35 -12.38
C ALA A 499 3.10 -4.48 -11.35
N VAL A 500 4.28 -5.08 -11.25
CA VAL A 500 4.55 -6.13 -10.25
C VAL A 500 4.51 -5.58 -8.84
N LEU A 501 5.09 -4.39 -8.60
CA LEU A 501 5.00 -3.75 -7.29
C LEU A 501 3.54 -3.43 -6.93
N ALA A 502 2.77 -2.85 -7.85
CA ALA A 502 1.35 -2.58 -7.65
C ALA A 502 0.55 -3.84 -7.31
N VAL A 503 0.86 -4.97 -7.96
CA VAL A 503 0.24 -6.26 -7.64
C VAL A 503 0.62 -6.72 -6.24
N GLY A 504 1.91 -6.67 -5.89
CA GLY A 504 2.39 -7.06 -4.56
C GLY A 504 1.77 -6.21 -3.44
N GLU A 505 1.78 -4.89 -3.60
CA GLU A 505 1.19 -3.93 -2.67
C GLU A 505 -0.34 -4.11 -2.58
N ALA A 506 -1.06 -4.24 -3.70
CA ALA A 506 -2.49 -4.48 -3.67
C ALA A 506 -2.86 -5.82 -3.04
N SER A 507 -2.12 -6.89 -3.36
CA SER A 507 -2.32 -8.23 -2.80
C SER A 507 -2.07 -8.29 -1.30
N TYR A 508 -1.11 -7.50 -0.79
CA TYR A 508 -0.84 -7.39 0.63
C TYR A 508 -2.07 -6.92 1.44
N TYR A 509 -2.91 -6.06 0.85
CA TYR A 509 -4.11 -5.54 1.50
C TYR A 509 -5.38 -6.36 1.21
N VAL A 510 -5.32 -7.41 0.40
CA VAL A 510 -6.44 -8.34 0.22
C VAL A 510 -6.59 -9.15 1.50
N GLY A 511 -7.74 -9.02 2.17
CA GLY A 511 -7.99 -9.66 3.46
C GLY A 511 -7.37 -8.94 4.67
N ARG A 512 -6.75 -7.77 4.48
CA ARG A 512 -6.19 -6.91 5.55
C ARG A 512 -6.71 -5.47 5.46
N SER A 513 -7.91 -5.30 4.92
CA SER A 513 -8.32 -4.06 4.28
C SER A 513 -8.80 -2.97 5.25
N PHE A 514 -7.88 -2.17 5.76
CA PHE A 514 -8.18 -0.77 6.08
C PHE A 514 -8.10 0.05 4.80
N THR A 515 -9.24 0.52 4.32
CA THR A 515 -9.39 1.23 3.04
C THR A 515 -8.53 2.49 2.89
N THR A 516 -8.01 3.05 3.99
CA THR A 516 -7.04 4.15 3.99
C THR A 516 -5.67 3.77 3.42
N THR A 517 -5.15 2.62 3.83
CA THR A 517 -3.79 2.17 3.50
C THR A 517 -3.62 1.78 2.03
N LEU A 518 -4.72 1.40 1.39
CA LEU A 518 -4.74 0.99 0.00
C LEU A 518 -4.50 2.15 -0.96
N GLY A 519 -5.00 3.36 -0.67
CA GLY A 519 -4.80 4.54 -1.53
C GLY A 519 -3.33 4.85 -1.79
N LEU A 520 -2.53 4.74 -0.74
CA LEU A 520 -1.08 4.95 -0.74
C LEU A 520 -0.36 3.81 -1.50
N ALA A 521 -0.79 2.57 -1.30
CA ALA A 521 -0.28 1.36 -1.94
C ALA A 521 -0.51 1.26 -3.47
N LEU A 522 -0.99 2.33 -4.10
CA LEU A 522 -1.34 2.39 -5.52
C LEU A 522 -0.52 3.41 -6.30
N LEU A 523 0.46 4.08 -5.69
CA LEU A 523 1.40 4.91 -6.46
C LEU A 523 2.07 4.14 -7.61
N PRO A 524 2.47 2.86 -7.48
CA PRO A 524 2.99 2.10 -8.60
C PRO A 524 1.92 1.83 -9.69
N PHE A 525 0.66 1.65 -9.29
CA PHE A 525 -0.47 1.56 -10.23
C PHE A 525 -0.66 2.89 -10.98
N LEU A 526 -0.59 4.03 -10.29
CA LEU A 526 -0.66 5.34 -10.93
C LEU A 526 0.44 5.51 -11.97
N LEU A 527 1.67 5.06 -11.72
CA LEU A 527 2.73 5.08 -12.75
C LEU A 527 2.33 4.30 -14.01
N VAL A 528 1.72 3.12 -13.85
CA VAL A 528 1.22 2.31 -14.98
C VAL A 528 0.18 3.09 -15.78
N VAL A 529 -0.78 3.69 -15.09
CA VAL A 529 -1.85 4.50 -15.73
C VAL A 529 -1.27 5.72 -16.42
N LEU A 530 -0.37 6.46 -15.78
CA LEU A 530 0.23 7.69 -16.31
C LEU A 530 1.00 7.45 -17.61
N VAL A 531 1.86 6.43 -17.63
CA VAL A 531 2.64 6.08 -18.83
C VAL A 531 1.75 5.48 -19.91
N GLY A 532 0.69 4.76 -19.51
CA GLY A 532 -0.37 4.31 -20.40
C GLY A 532 -1.11 5.47 -21.09
N ILE A 533 -1.53 6.47 -20.32
CA ILE A 533 -2.18 7.68 -20.84
C ILE A 533 -1.23 8.44 -21.77
N ASP A 534 0.05 8.63 -21.41
CA ASP A 534 1.04 9.22 -22.29
C ASP A 534 1.12 8.48 -23.64
N ALA A 535 1.07 7.15 -23.63
CA ALA A 535 1.08 6.34 -24.86
C ALA A 535 -0.17 6.58 -25.73
N LEU A 536 -1.34 6.65 -25.09
CA LEU A 536 -2.61 6.91 -25.77
C LEU A 536 -2.62 8.32 -26.37
N LEU A 537 -2.16 9.33 -25.63
CA LEU A 537 -2.07 10.70 -26.10
C LEU A 537 -1.17 10.82 -27.34
N GLN A 538 -0.06 10.10 -27.38
CA GLN A 538 0.79 10.07 -28.58
C GLN A 538 0.08 9.47 -29.78
N ARG A 539 -0.62 8.36 -29.57
CA ARG A 539 -1.44 7.73 -30.60
C ARG A 539 -2.50 8.70 -31.12
N TRP A 540 -3.16 9.43 -30.23
CA TRP A 540 -4.21 10.38 -30.61
C TRP A 540 -3.69 11.50 -31.50
N ARG A 541 -2.46 11.94 -31.28
CA ARG A 541 -1.81 12.96 -32.10
C ARG A 541 -1.39 12.42 -33.48
N SER A 542 -1.19 11.11 -33.61
CA SER A 542 -0.78 10.47 -34.87
C SER A 542 -1.95 9.98 -35.75
N ARG A 543 -3.19 9.98 -35.23
CA ARG A 543 -4.35 9.37 -35.89
C ARG A 543 -5.52 10.35 -36.02
N PRO A 544 -6.35 10.23 -37.07
CA PRO A 544 -7.54 11.07 -37.23
C PRO A 544 -8.49 10.96 -36.04
N ALA A 545 -9.08 12.09 -35.64
CA ALA A 545 -9.99 12.15 -34.48
C ALA A 545 -11.20 11.21 -34.61
N ARG A 546 -11.70 11.00 -35.83
CA ARG A 546 -12.88 10.16 -36.10
C ARG A 546 -12.64 8.69 -35.76
N GLU A 547 -11.41 8.19 -35.95
CA GLU A 547 -11.05 6.78 -35.67
C GLU A 547 -11.00 6.48 -34.17
N LEU A 548 -10.74 7.49 -33.34
CA LEU A 548 -10.45 7.33 -31.92
C LEU A 548 -11.51 7.97 -31.02
N ARG A 549 -12.69 8.33 -31.55
CA ARG A 549 -13.69 9.12 -30.81
C ARG A 549 -14.07 8.50 -29.45
N TRP A 550 -14.27 7.18 -29.40
CA TRP A 550 -14.70 6.47 -28.20
C TRP A 550 -13.56 6.28 -27.20
N GLU A 551 -12.35 5.98 -27.70
CA GLU A 551 -11.14 5.92 -26.89
C GLU A 551 -10.87 7.28 -26.21
N ARG A 552 -10.97 8.37 -26.98
CA ARG A 552 -10.85 9.74 -26.47
C ARG A 552 -11.88 10.07 -25.40
N LEU A 553 -13.12 9.67 -25.64
CA LEU A 553 -14.21 9.84 -24.67
C LEU A 553 -13.89 9.12 -23.36
N LEU A 554 -13.55 7.82 -23.43
CA LEU A 554 -13.35 6.99 -22.24
C LEU A 554 -12.14 7.43 -21.41
N VAL A 555 -11.00 7.72 -22.06
CA VAL A 555 -9.81 8.20 -21.36
C VAL A 555 -10.03 9.61 -20.82
N GLY A 556 -10.72 10.47 -21.57
CA GLY A 556 -11.14 11.78 -21.08
C GLY A 556 -12.00 11.67 -19.82
N LEU A 557 -12.91 10.68 -19.77
CA LEU A 557 -13.83 10.46 -18.63
C LEU A 557 -13.03 9.98 -17.44
N ALA A 558 -12.09 9.07 -17.64
CA ALA A 558 -11.23 8.56 -16.59
C ALA A 558 -10.37 9.68 -15.98
N ILE A 559 -9.72 10.51 -16.81
CA ILE A 559 -8.93 11.65 -16.33
C ILE A 559 -9.81 12.65 -15.58
N ALA A 560 -10.98 12.99 -16.14
CA ALA A 560 -11.92 13.91 -15.52
C ALA A 560 -12.43 13.36 -14.17
N ALA A 561 -12.68 12.06 -14.07
CA ALA A 561 -13.12 11.41 -12.83
C ALA A 561 -12.04 11.45 -11.76
N VAL A 562 -10.78 11.14 -12.09
CA VAL A 562 -9.67 11.23 -11.13
C VAL A 562 -9.49 12.68 -10.66
N PHE A 563 -9.54 13.64 -11.59
CA PHE A 563 -9.43 15.06 -11.24
C PHE A 563 -10.58 15.52 -10.34
N ALA A 564 -11.81 15.18 -10.72
CA ALA A 564 -13.01 15.52 -9.96
C ALA A 564 -13.00 14.93 -8.56
N PHE A 565 -12.62 13.65 -8.44
CA PHE A 565 -12.48 12.98 -7.16
C PHE A 565 -11.42 13.68 -6.28
N SER A 566 -10.24 13.92 -6.85
CA SER A 566 -9.13 14.55 -6.12
C SER A 566 -9.52 15.95 -5.64
N LEU A 567 -10.16 16.74 -6.50
CA LEU A 567 -10.56 18.09 -6.18
C LEU A 567 -11.73 18.12 -5.18
N GLU A 568 -12.71 17.23 -5.30
CA GLU A 568 -13.81 17.08 -4.34
C GLU A 568 -13.25 16.85 -2.94
N ARG A 569 -12.38 15.85 -2.80
CA ARG A 569 -11.79 15.48 -1.51
C ARG A 569 -10.90 16.57 -0.95
N PHE A 570 -10.09 17.19 -1.81
CA PHE A 570 -9.22 18.29 -1.43
C PHE A 570 -10.00 19.55 -1.04
N ALA A 571 -11.15 19.80 -1.67
CA ALA A 571 -12.02 20.96 -1.41
C ALA A 571 -12.84 20.84 -0.12
N ARG A 572 -12.92 19.65 0.50
CA ARG A 572 -13.57 19.46 1.80
C ARG A 572 -12.98 20.41 2.85
N PRO A 573 -13.76 20.79 3.88
CA PRO A 573 -13.26 21.61 4.99
C PRO A 573 -11.97 21.02 5.56
N TYR A 574 -11.02 21.91 5.86
CA TYR A 574 -9.77 21.52 6.50
C TYR A 574 -10.06 20.79 7.82
N ASN A 575 -9.43 19.65 8.05
CA ASN A 575 -9.53 18.92 9.30
C ASN A 575 -8.16 18.32 9.64
N PRO A 576 -7.57 18.66 10.79
CA PRO A 576 -6.23 18.19 11.17
C PRO A 576 -6.17 16.67 11.38
N GLY A 577 -7.28 16.01 11.70
CA GLY A 577 -7.36 14.55 11.81
C GLY A 577 -7.51 13.84 10.47
N LYS A 578 -7.47 14.55 9.32
CA LYS A 578 -7.71 14.01 7.98
C LYS A 578 -6.53 14.24 7.03
N GLY A 579 -6.39 13.37 6.03
CA GLY A 579 -5.37 13.47 4.97
C GLY A 579 -5.42 14.72 4.08
N ASN A 580 -6.35 15.67 4.30
CA ASN A 580 -6.25 17.01 3.71
C ASN A 580 -5.49 18.01 4.61
N ALA A 581 -4.89 17.57 5.73
CA ALA A 581 -4.08 18.39 6.63
C ALA A 581 -2.67 18.69 6.10
N THR A 582 -2.55 19.28 4.92
CA THR A 582 -1.25 19.56 4.26
C THR A 582 -0.91 21.04 4.28
N ILE A 583 0.37 21.41 4.20
CA ILE A 583 0.82 22.81 4.04
C ILE A 583 0.06 23.48 2.90
N LEU A 584 -0.15 22.76 1.79
CA LEU A 584 -0.92 23.24 0.65
C LEU A 584 -2.34 23.65 1.04
N ARG A 585 -3.04 22.89 1.90
CA ARG A 585 -4.37 23.27 2.38
C ARG A 585 -4.33 24.40 3.38
N HIS A 586 -3.34 24.42 4.27
CA HIS A 586 -3.13 25.53 5.21
C HIS A 586 -2.99 26.88 4.49
N CYS A 587 -2.38 26.91 3.30
CA CYS A 587 -2.32 28.11 2.46
C CYS A 587 -3.69 28.74 2.16
N PHE A 588 -4.77 27.97 2.20
CA PHE A 588 -6.14 28.41 1.93
C PHE A 588 -6.97 28.62 3.21
N THR A 589 -6.34 28.52 4.38
CA THR A 589 -6.97 28.78 5.68
C THR A 589 -6.47 30.09 6.27
N GLU A 590 -7.12 30.56 7.32
CA GLU A 590 -6.68 31.75 8.07
C GLU A 590 -5.28 31.60 8.67
N ALA A 591 -4.84 30.36 8.95
CA ALA A 591 -3.50 30.08 9.47
C ALA A 591 -2.38 30.38 8.45
N GLY A 592 -2.70 30.35 7.16
CA GLY A 592 -1.77 30.57 6.06
C GLY A 592 -0.63 29.54 5.98
N CYS A 593 0.28 29.76 5.03
CA CYS A 593 1.46 28.91 4.81
C CYS A 593 2.74 29.73 4.65
N ALA A 594 2.86 30.85 5.39
CA ALA A 594 4.09 31.61 5.43
C ALA A 594 5.24 30.70 5.93
N PRO A 595 6.43 30.73 5.30
CA PRO A 595 7.53 29.83 5.67
C PRO A 595 7.89 29.86 7.16
N ALA A 596 7.88 31.05 7.79
CA ALA A 596 8.14 31.19 9.22
C ALA A 596 7.08 30.47 10.09
N THR A 597 5.81 30.51 9.70
CA THR A 597 4.73 29.80 10.40
C THR A 597 4.88 28.30 10.27
N VAL A 598 5.19 27.81 9.07
CA VAL A 598 5.42 26.38 8.82
C VAL A 598 6.62 25.89 9.65
N LEU A 599 7.74 26.62 9.60
CA LEU A 599 8.93 26.29 10.40
C LEU A 599 8.64 26.32 11.90
N GLY A 600 7.87 27.30 12.38
CA GLY A 600 7.44 27.36 13.78
C GLY A 600 6.51 26.20 14.20
N ARG A 601 5.69 25.67 13.28
CA ARG A 601 4.88 24.47 13.54
C ARG A 601 5.74 23.21 13.60
N ILE A 602 6.70 23.08 12.68
CA ILE A 602 7.65 21.95 12.69
C ILE A 602 8.52 22.00 13.95
N ASP A 603 9.04 23.17 14.31
CA ASP A 603 9.82 23.35 15.54
C ASP A 603 8.98 23.02 16.78
N ARG A 604 7.75 23.52 16.87
CA ARG A 604 6.84 23.16 17.96
C ARG A 604 6.60 21.66 18.01
N ALA A 605 6.38 21.01 16.88
CA ALA A 605 6.17 19.56 16.85
C ALA A 605 7.41 18.79 17.32
N ILE A 606 8.60 19.15 16.84
CA ILE A 606 9.87 18.54 17.28
C ILE A 606 10.04 18.63 18.80
N ASN A 607 9.57 19.73 19.41
CA ASN A 607 9.67 19.96 20.85
C ASN A 607 8.41 19.55 21.63
N GLU A 608 7.32 19.12 20.98
CA GLU A 608 6.05 18.78 21.63
C GLU A 608 6.20 17.45 22.39
N GLN A 609 6.00 17.54 23.71
CA GLN A 609 6.03 16.39 24.61
C GLN A 609 4.66 15.71 24.69
N ALA A 610 4.66 14.43 25.04
CA ALA A 610 3.43 13.65 25.17
C ALA A 610 2.52 14.15 26.29
N ILE A 611 3.10 14.67 27.37
CA ILE A 611 2.35 15.25 28.50
C ILE A 611 1.65 16.56 28.12
N GLU A 612 2.11 17.23 27.07
CA GLU A 612 1.53 18.49 26.58
C GLU A 612 0.36 18.25 25.62
N LEU A 613 0.07 16.98 25.28
CA LEU A 613 -1.04 16.62 24.42
C LEU A 613 -2.37 16.97 25.09
N ARG A 614 -3.23 17.65 24.33
CA ARG A 614 -4.58 17.98 24.76
C ARG A 614 -5.58 17.04 24.11
N GLU A 615 -6.44 16.39 24.90
CA GLU A 615 -7.50 15.51 24.39
C GLU A 615 -8.60 16.30 23.64
N ASP A 616 -8.77 17.58 23.95
CA ASP A 616 -9.72 18.46 23.28
C ASP A 616 -9.20 19.00 21.92
N ASP A 617 -7.92 18.81 21.61
CA ASP A 617 -7.38 19.15 20.30
C ASP A 617 -7.94 18.17 19.26
N PRO A 618 -8.64 18.65 18.21
CA PRO A 618 -9.18 17.81 17.16
C PRO A 618 -8.13 16.95 16.44
N LYS A 619 -6.84 17.31 16.49
CA LYS A 619 -5.77 16.46 15.96
C LYS A 619 -5.66 15.17 16.78
N ASN A 620 -5.84 15.25 18.10
CA ASN A 620 -5.62 14.18 19.09
C ASN A 620 -6.85 13.30 19.38
N TYR A 621 -7.86 13.30 18.50
CA TYR A 621 -9.17 12.67 18.76
C TYR A 621 -9.12 11.18 19.10
N VAL A 622 -8.04 10.46 18.72
CA VAL A 622 -7.84 9.05 19.06
C VAL A 622 -7.74 8.84 20.58
N PHE A 623 -7.35 9.88 21.32
CA PHE A 623 -7.18 9.85 22.78
C PHE A 623 -8.40 10.36 23.55
N ALA A 624 -9.40 10.89 22.87
CA ALA A 624 -10.52 11.54 23.54
C ALA A 624 -11.23 10.56 24.49
N GLY A 625 -11.22 10.87 25.79
CA GLY A 625 -11.86 10.08 26.82
C GLY A 625 -11.02 8.90 27.34
N GLN A 626 -9.69 8.95 27.18
CA GLN A 626 -8.77 7.94 27.71
C GLN A 626 -8.01 8.39 28.97
N ASP A 627 -8.20 9.63 29.43
CA ASP A 627 -7.44 10.26 30.53
C ASP A 627 -5.91 10.13 30.31
N LEU A 628 -5.45 10.19 29.05
CA LEU A 628 -4.06 9.88 28.71
C LEU A 628 -3.08 10.87 29.35
N PRO A 629 -3.28 12.21 29.25
CA PRO A 629 -2.38 13.16 29.88
C PRO A 629 -2.34 13.04 31.40
N GLU A 630 -3.50 12.79 32.03
CA GLU A 630 -3.59 12.60 33.48
C GLU A 630 -2.87 11.33 33.93
N ARG A 631 -3.07 10.22 33.23
CA ARG A 631 -2.39 8.93 33.47
C ARG A 631 -0.88 9.08 33.34
N LEU A 632 -0.42 9.71 32.25
CA LEU A 632 1.00 9.96 32.02
C LEU A 632 1.60 10.84 33.13
N SER A 633 0.94 11.95 33.47
CA SER A 633 1.37 12.85 34.55
C SER A 633 1.49 12.15 35.90
N GLU A 634 0.55 11.26 36.22
CA GLU A 634 0.56 10.45 37.43
C GLU A 634 1.75 9.47 37.44
N ILE A 635 2.00 8.75 36.34
CA ILE A 635 3.19 7.87 36.19
C ILE A 635 4.47 8.66 36.42
N LEU A 636 4.60 9.82 35.78
CA LEU A 636 5.79 10.65 35.89
C LEU A 636 6.00 11.11 37.33
N THR A 637 4.95 11.56 38.01
CA THR A 637 5.03 11.97 39.42
C THR A 637 5.51 10.81 40.30
N LEU A 638 4.90 9.63 40.16
CA LEU A 638 5.27 8.44 40.92
C LEU A 638 6.71 7.98 40.64
N ALA A 639 7.14 8.04 39.38
CA ALA A 639 8.50 7.67 38.99
C ALA A 639 9.57 8.64 39.55
N HIS A 640 9.28 9.94 39.60
CA HIS A 640 10.19 10.91 40.23
C HIS A 640 10.25 10.75 41.77
N GLU A 641 9.15 10.36 42.41
CA GLU A 641 9.08 10.11 43.85
C GLU A 641 9.89 8.86 44.28
N ASP A 642 10.03 7.86 43.40
CA ASP A 642 10.87 6.67 43.63
C ASP A 642 12.39 6.97 43.59
N GLY A 643 12.76 8.15 43.08
CA GLY A 643 14.15 8.63 42.98
C GLY A 643 14.82 8.34 41.64
N GLU A 644 16.08 8.76 41.48
CA GLU A 644 16.90 8.55 40.26
C GLU A 644 17.35 7.09 40.12
N SER A 645 16.40 6.16 39.95
CA SER A 645 16.73 4.81 39.52
C SER A 645 17.01 4.83 38.01
N GLU A 646 18.09 4.20 37.59
CA GLU A 646 18.45 4.07 36.15
C GLU A 646 17.39 3.28 35.36
N ARG A 647 16.48 2.56 36.05
CA ARG A 647 15.44 1.69 35.48
C ARG A 647 14.21 1.59 36.37
N THR A 648 13.07 2.09 35.89
CA THR A 648 11.79 2.07 36.61
C THR A 648 11.02 0.77 36.36
N GLY A 649 10.48 0.16 37.42
CA GLY A 649 9.59 -0.99 37.34
C GLY A 649 8.17 -0.56 36.95
N LEU A 650 7.91 -0.33 35.66
CA LEU A 650 6.63 0.19 35.19
C LEU A 650 5.80 -0.90 34.52
N LEU A 651 4.64 -1.23 35.08
CA LEU A 651 3.66 -2.20 34.56
C LEU A 651 2.32 -1.48 34.33
N VAL A 652 2.26 -0.67 33.26
CA VAL A 652 1.14 0.26 33.01
C VAL A 652 0.52 0.14 31.62
N ASP A 653 1.08 -0.68 30.74
CA ASP A 653 0.52 -0.94 29.43
C ASP A 653 -0.68 -1.88 29.56
N THR A 654 -1.84 -1.41 29.11
CA THR A 654 -3.10 -2.16 29.19
C THR A 654 -3.58 -2.61 27.82
N THR A 655 -4.61 -3.46 27.79
CA THR A 655 -5.30 -3.83 26.54
C THR A 655 -5.98 -2.66 25.84
N HIS A 656 -6.21 -1.54 26.55
CA HIS A 656 -6.88 -0.35 26.04
C HIS A 656 -5.93 0.82 25.76
N LEU A 657 -4.84 0.88 26.51
CA LEU A 657 -3.75 1.85 26.39
C LEU A 657 -2.42 1.10 26.23
N PRO A 658 -2.20 0.43 25.07
CA PRO A 658 -0.90 -0.13 24.78
C PRO A 658 0.12 1.02 24.66
N TYR A 659 1.41 0.76 24.91
CA TYR A 659 2.52 1.71 24.73
C TYR A 659 2.59 2.93 25.67
N LEU A 660 1.75 3.02 26.70
CA LEU A 660 1.80 4.08 27.70
C LEU A 660 3.15 4.11 28.44
N GLY A 661 3.74 2.94 28.71
CA GLY A 661 5.06 2.87 29.32
C GLY A 661 6.14 3.47 28.41
N VAL A 662 6.16 3.14 27.11
CA VAL A 662 7.08 3.75 26.13
C VAL A 662 6.95 5.28 26.14
N LEU A 663 5.72 5.78 26.23
CA LEU A 663 5.42 7.21 26.33
C LEU A 663 6.02 7.82 27.61
N ALA A 664 5.79 7.20 28.77
CA ALA A 664 6.35 7.64 30.05
C ALA A 664 7.89 7.64 30.04
N PHE A 665 8.50 6.61 29.46
CA PHE A 665 9.96 6.52 29.37
C PHE A 665 10.58 7.60 28.50
N THR A 666 9.90 7.97 27.42
CA THR A 666 10.32 9.08 26.56
C THR A 666 10.38 10.40 27.36
N GLU A 667 9.44 10.62 28.26
CA GLU A 667 9.41 11.82 29.11
C GLU A 667 10.38 11.74 30.31
N LEU A 668 10.59 10.55 30.88
CA LEU A 668 11.52 10.35 31.99
C LEU A 668 12.98 10.35 31.55
N GLY A 669 13.28 10.15 30.27
CA GLY A 669 14.64 9.89 29.79
C GLY A 669 15.21 8.60 30.37
N THR A 670 14.36 7.61 30.66
CA THR A 670 14.75 6.30 31.21
C THR A 670 14.22 5.18 30.34
N TRP A 671 14.41 3.92 30.75
CA TRP A 671 13.90 2.77 30.00
C TRP A 671 13.31 1.70 30.90
N TYR A 672 12.51 0.80 30.31
CA TYR A 672 12.02 -0.39 30.98
C TYR A 672 13.16 -1.17 31.62
N ARG A 673 12.89 -1.69 32.81
CA ARG A 673 13.84 -2.52 33.55
C ARG A 673 14.19 -3.83 32.83
N TRP A 674 13.20 -4.38 32.14
CA TRP A 674 13.27 -5.54 31.26
C TRP A 674 13.15 -5.06 29.80
N PRO A 675 13.53 -5.86 28.80
CA PRO A 675 13.76 -5.35 27.46
C PRO A 675 12.48 -5.22 26.62
N ILE A 676 11.35 -4.73 27.15
CA ILE A 676 10.14 -4.52 26.32
C ILE A 676 10.46 -3.58 25.14
N SER A 677 10.08 -4.01 23.94
CA SER A 677 10.18 -3.22 22.71
C SER A 677 8.87 -2.48 22.43
N SER A 678 7.75 -3.19 22.60
CA SER A 678 6.40 -2.65 22.50
C SER A 678 5.44 -3.71 23.05
N SER A 679 4.64 -3.36 24.06
CA SER A 679 3.72 -4.30 24.73
C SER A 679 2.79 -5.06 23.79
N ASP A 680 2.26 -4.43 22.74
CA ASP A 680 1.38 -5.08 21.75
C ASP A 680 2.13 -6.13 20.91
N ASN A 681 3.25 -5.74 20.30
CA ASN A 681 4.06 -6.66 19.50
C ASN A 681 4.71 -7.78 20.34
N ASP A 682 5.24 -7.45 21.51
CA ASP A 682 5.89 -8.41 22.39
C ASP A 682 4.89 -9.48 22.85
N SER A 683 3.64 -9.08 23.08
CA SER A 683 2.53 -9.99 23.41
C SER A 683 2.17 -10.95 22.26
N GLY A 684 2.54 -10.61 21.01
CA GLY A 684 2.35 -11.48 19.85
C GLY A 684 3.37 -12.63 19.74
N SER A 685 4.45 -12.61 20.52
CA SER A 685 5.53 -13.60 20.42
C SER A 685 5.80 -14.30 21.75
N SER A 686 5.60 -15.63 21.75
CA SER A 686 5.90 -16.45 22.92
C SER A 686 7.40 -16.45 23.27
N SER A 687 8.27 -16.34 22.25
CA SER A 687 9.71 -16.23 22.47
C SER A 687 10.09 -14.90 23.13
N LEU A 688 9.51 -13.77 22.70
CA LEU A 688 9.72 -12.48 23.36
C LEU A 688 9.20 -12.47 24.79
N ILE A 689 7.99 -12.98 25.05
CA ILE A 689 7.47 -13.10 26.42
C ILE A 689 8.43 -13.91 27.29
N ARG A 690 8.89 -15.08 26.83
CA ARG A 690 9.86 -15.90 27.58
C ARG A 690 11.17 -15.16 27.85
N LEU A 691 11.67 -14.40 26.89
CA LEU A 691 12.88 -13.60 27.04
C LEU A 691 12.67 -12.46 28.04
N ILE A 692 11.54 -11.74 27.98
CA ILE A 692 11.17 -10.69 28.92
C ILE A 692 11.12 -11.28 30.35
N LEU A 693 10.32 -12.32 30.55
CA LEU A 693 10.16 -12.98 31.85
C LEU A 693 11.47 -13.58 32.39
N GLY A 694 12.30 -14.15 31.51
CA GLY A 694 13.60 -14.70 31.86
C GLY A 694 14.64 -13.65 32.25
N SER A 695 14.54 -12.44 31.68
CA SER A 695 15.38 -11.29 32.04
C SER A 695 14.87 -10.54 33.27
N ALA A 696 13.56 -10.62 33.55
CA ALA A 696 12.91 -10.01 34.69
C ALA A 696 13.03 -10.91 35.92
N LEU A 697 14.24 -10.98 36.47
CA LEU A 697 14.44 -11.53 37.81
C LEU A 697 14.12 -10.43 38.84
N PRO A 698 13.23 -10.66 39.83
CA PRO A 698 13.04 -9.72 40.92
C PRO A 698 14.40 -9.53 41.59
N ALA A 699 14.93 -8.32 41.53
CA ALA A 699 16.36 -8.16 41.72
C ALA A 699 16.72 -8.06 43.21
N ARG A 700 15.84 -7.51 44.07
CA ARG A 700 16.04 -7.33 45.52
C ARG A 700 14.72 -7.12 46.29
N ASP A 701 14.77 -7.32 47.60
CA ASP A 701 13.78 -6.73 48.51
C ASP A 701 13.88 -5.20 48.47
N GLY A 702 12.73 -4.53 48.57
CA GLY A 702 12.61 -3.07 48.61
C GLY A 702 12.45 -2.41 47.24
N GLU A 703 12.35 -3.18 46.16
CA GLU A 703 12.16 -2.64 44.81
C GLU A 703 10.73 -2.16 44.61
N GLN A 704 10.59 -1.01 43.94
CA GLN A 704 9.28 -0.44 43.68
C GLN A 704 8.80 -0.78 42.26
N LEU A 705 7.51 -1.06 42.15
CA LEU A 705 6.78 -1.30 40.92
C LEU A 705 5.61 -0.32 40.86
N ILE A 706 5.50 0.45 39.78
CA ILE A 706 4.32 1.25 39.47
C ILE A 706 3.45 0.39 38.57
N VAL A 707 2.26 0.01 39.06
CA VAL A 707 1.38 -0.96 38.40
C VAL A 707 0.01 -0.33 38.15
N GLU A 708 -0.59 -0.59 36.99
CA GLU A 708 -2.02 -0.30 36.74
C GLU A 708 -2.88 -0.95 37.83
N LYS A 709 -3.78 -0.18 38.42
CA LYS A 709 -4.60 -0.63 39.56
C LYS A 709 -5.54 -1.77 39.18
N GLU A 710 -6.03 -1.78 37.94
CA GLU A 710 -6.83 -2.86 37.37
C GLU A 710 -5.90 -3.93 36.74
N HIS A 711 -5.41 -4.89 37.53
CA HIS A 711 -4.40 -5.86 37.06
C HIS A 711 -4.87 -6.77 35.90
N ASP A 712 -6.17 -6.98 35.76
CA ASP A 712 -6.74 -7.86 34.73
C ASP A 712 -6.70 -7.27 33.32
N ILE A 713 -6.64 -5.93 33.22
CA ILE A 713 -6.52 -5.22 31.94
C ILE A 713 -5.06 -5.02 31.51
N LEU A 714 -4.07 -5.43 32.30
CA LEU A 714 -2.66 -5.40 31.91
C LEU A 714 -2.45 -6.17 30.60
N SER A 715 -1.53 -5.65 29.77
CA SER A 715 -1.05 -6.34 28.58
C SER A 715 -0.49 -7.71 28.95
N LEU A 716 -0.49 -8.67 28.01
CA LEU A 716 -0.13 -10.06 28.32
C LEU A 716 1.28 -10.15 28.93
N ALA A 717 2.27 -9.48 28.35
CA ALA A 717 3.63 -9.49 28.89
C ALA A 717 3.71 -8.91 30.31
N GLU A 718 3.05 -7.78 30.58
CA GLU A 718 3.08 -7.15 31.90
C GLU A 718 2.28 -7.91 32.95
N ARG A 719 1.17 -8.54 32.57
CA ARG A 719 0.40 -9.41 33.47
C ARG A 719 1.22 -10.63 33.91
N GLU A 720 1.94 -11.26 32.99
CA GLU A 720 2.81 -12.39 33.31
C GLU A 720 4.00 -11.95 34.19
N LEU A 721 4.56 -10.76 33.93
CA LEU A 721 5.58 -10.15 34.80
C LEU A 721 5.04 -9.93 36.21
N PHE A 722 3.87 -9.31 36.33
CA PHE A 722 3.21 -9.07 37.61
C PHE A 722 2.99 -10.38 38.39
N ALA A 723 2.47 -11.42 37.72
CA ALA A 723 2.27 -12.74 38.31
C ALA A 723 3.61 -13.38 38.76
N GLN A 724 4.69 -13.21 37.99
CA GLN A 724 6.02 -13.69 38.35
C GLN A 724 6.55 -12.99 39.62
N TYR A 725 6.34 -11.68 39.77
CA TYR A 725 6.69 -10.94 40.98
C TYR A 725 5.86 -11.40 42.18
N GLN A 726 4.53 -11.55 42.03
CA GLN A 726 3.66 -12.08 43.09
C GLN A 726 4.04 -13.50 43.54
N ALA A 727 4.48 -14.35 42.61
CA ALA A 727 4.88 -15.72 42.93
C ALA A 727 6.20 -15.80 43.71
N ARG A 728 7.09 -14.82 43.53
CA ARG A 728 8.45 -14.83 44.09
C ARG A 728 8.61 -13.93 45.30
N CYS A 729 7.86 -12.85 45.39
CA CYS A 729 7.96 -11.84 46.43
C CYS A 729 6.59 -11.56 47.03
N THR A 730 6.56 -11.12 48.28
CA THR A 730 5.42 -10.43 48.86
C THR A 730 5.39 -9.00 48.30
N LEU A 731 4.27 -8.58 47.72
CA LEU A 731 4.10 -7.22 47.21
C LEU A 731 3.32 -6.40 48.24
N GLU A 732 3.95 -5.36 48.78
CA GLU A 732 3.34 -4.45 49.75
C GLU A 732 2.98 -3.13 49.06
N THR A 733 1.72 -2.72 49.13
CA THR A 733 1.30 -1.42 48.60
C THR A 733 1.87 -0.28 49.44
N VAL A 734 2.68 0.57 48.82
CA VAL A 734 3.28 1.78 49.42
C VAL A 734 2.36 2.98 49.24
N GLN A 735 1.81 3.14 48.03
CA GLN A 735 0.99 4.28 47.62
C GLN A 735 -0.06 3.81 46.62
N GLN A 736 -1.24 4.44 46.65
CA GLN A 736 -2.26 4.26 45.63
C GLN A 736 -2.75 5.62 45.17
N THR A 737 -2.95 5.74 43.87
CA THR A 737 -3.42 6.96 43.21
C THR A 737 -4.71 6.66 42.45
N ARG A 738 -5.10 7.52 41.49
CA ARG A 738 -6.36 7.33 40.75
C ARG A 738 -6.26 6.11 39.85
N PHE A 739 -5.15 5.96 39.14
CA PHE A 739 -4.95 4.93 38.11
C PHE A 739 -3.92 3.87 38.50
N TYR A 740 -2.96 4.21 39.37
CA TYR A 740 -1.82 3.33 39.66
C TYR A 740 -1.71 2.97 41.13
N GLU A 741 -0.94 1.92 41.40
CA GLU A 741 -0.42 1.60 42.70
C GLU A 741 1.09 1.40 42.67
N VAL A 742 1.76 1.88 43.70
CA VAL A 742 3.19 1.66 43.92
C VAL A 742 3.34 0.51 44.88
N LEU A 743 3.90 -0.59 44.42
CA LEU A 743 4.13 -1.81 45.17
C LEU A 743 5.61 -1.94 45.49
N ARG A 744 5.94 -2.31 46.72
CA ARG A 744 7.30 -2.62 47.15
C ARG A 744 7.46 -4.12 47.34
N THR A 745 8.51 -4.70 46.74
CA THR A 745 8.84 -6.11 46.93
C THR A 745 9.39 -6.36 48.34
N ARG A 746 9.00 -7.48 48.95
CA ARG A 746 9.52 -7.99 50.23
C ARG A 746 9.61 -9.51 50.19
N ASP A 747 10.48 -10.08 51.01
CA ASP A 747 10.64 -11.53 51.17
C ASP A 747 10.82 -12.28 49.84
N CYS A 748 11.58 -11.67 48.92
CA CYS A 748 11.82 -12.23 47.59
C CYS A 748 12.63 -13.53 47.66
N LYS A 749 12.09 -14.59 47.07
CA LYS A 749 12.76 -15.88 46.90
C LYS A 749 13.68 -15.82 45.68
N ASN A 750 14.97 -16.06 45.90
CA ASN A 750 15.97 -16.21 44.84
C ASN A 750 15.75 -17.48 44.01
#